data_AF-A0A2E3I385-F1
#
_entry.id   AF-A0A2E3I385-F1
#
_cell.length_a   1.000
_cell.length_b   1.000
_cell.length_c   1.000
_cell.angle_alpha   90.00
_cell.angle_beta   90.00
_cell.angle_gamma   90.00
#
_symmetry.space_group_name_H-M   'P 1'
#
loop_
_entity.id
_entity.type
_entity.pdbx_description
1 polymer ?
#
loop_
_entity_poly.entity_id
_entity_poly.type
_entity_poly.pdbx_seq_one_letter_code
_entity_poly.pdbx_strand_id
1 'polypeptide(L)'
;MDIIKEHETNEQQPFPLGLPGTTAKYYYTQKKDVLQTTVRTLILTLGKVEEARKTKHQWLHLQTKKTNEEGFCVWLLVESYSALKSTKSSQNIARYILKEGDNQPLEFRHKFEDKAVLPGLGCWSYLIPQPIKDTPSQEIFQSKLTFLGHSYLLDSLDHLEPPVIPIETKVLLLNPDVLIGPAHNSKQKDETRRYDRSDYELVQLTQNDYLEMINAGINCLRVDKKQVKWIDQCNVFYWGISGQEIKYPEYLYRSNYLGPTIFMDEPAVCTRDSIIRPKLESDQSYRKSITPQVALENFQDYFRHAKYQGAPARLMNELSERSDVDLGNIDFLQQNIYSWETMVSSALYQLTRCEAGEGKVPSAIVFEPPGRFGTLRTLPEMNMAYGCQIPVDNPKNLASIIYGFLRGAARLTDKDWGMSIYGAVDRADTFWLQTHAYDLGAKFFLYWDSYQLACVPYNEYLALSRNLRAHTESHPNRNLGKLKQAAEVAILLPPGYNLGHVYMGKGNLWGLNELNLERLNQKGIKYRVVMHNFFTEIERCIRFGVAYDLLWDLDELNLLAYREVIRIKEDGKVEVVEEGGKSIYDKARTPVRPSGTPPQLSIELSYHERELPMEITAHATITEGSATVYYTTGTNAQGIYKNAILCWELYGPNEEDYRFLNWEELETRITNQDNSRYKVEIDFSLEKPGTYHLRSATVDMAGRTSISWETIVVEN
;
A
#
# COMPACT_ATOMS: atom_id res chain seq x y z
N MET A 1 -55.48 45.67 -6.52
CA MET A 1 -56.14 44.56 -7.23
C MET A 1 -55.01 43.65 -7.66
N ASP A 2 -54.67 42.75 -6.74
CA ASP A 2 -53.55 41.83 -6.85
C ASP A 2 -53.89 40.71 -7.83
N ILE A 3 -53.04 40.53 -8.84
CA ILE A 3 -53.01 39.29 -9.62
C ILE A 3 -51.82 38.51 -9.09
N ILE A 4 -52.17 37.52 -8.28
CA ILE A 4 -51.30 36.51 -7.70
C ILE A 4 -50.53 35.82 -8.84
N LYS A 5 -49.20 35.98 -8.86
CA LYS A 5 -48.32 35.05 -9.57
C LYS A 5 -48.40 33.72 -8.82
N GLU A 6 -49.08 32.76 -9.42
CA GLU A 6 -48.94 31.36 -9.02
C GLU A 6 -47.46 31.00 -9.11
N HIS A 7 -46.91 30.61 -7.95
CA HIS A 7 -45.69 29.85 -7.88
C HIS A 7 -45.94 28.52 -8.59
N GLU A 8 -45.45 28.39 -9.83
CA GLU A 8 -45.22 27.10 -10.44
C GLU A 8 -44.30 26.30 -9.51
N THR A 9 -44.91 25.27 -8.93
CA THR A 9 -44.23 24.16 -8.28
C THR A 9 -43.19 23.59 -9.25
N ASN A 10 -41.97 23.44 -8.73
CA ASN A 10 -40.79 22.87 -9.38
C ASN A 10 -41.08 21.47 -9.97
N GLU A 11 -41.65 21.41 -11.17
CA GLU A 11 -41.79 20.16 -11.94
C GLU A 11 -40.38 19.67 -12.30
N GLN A 12 -40.06 18.43 -11.91
CA GLN A 12 -38.83 17.76 -12.31
C GLN A 12 -38.72 17.78 -13.84
N GLN A 13 -37.72 18.46 -14.39
CA GLN A 13 -37.47 18.47 -15.83
C GLN A 13 -37.52 17.03 -16.38
N PRO A 14 -38.29 16.77 -17.46
CA PRO A 14 -38.51 15.40 -17.96
C PRO A 14 -37.23 14.74 -18.48
N PHE A 15 -36.22 15.54 -18.82
CA PHE A 15 -34.94 15.09 -19.37
C PHE A 15 -33.77 15.65 -18.52
N PRO A 16 -32.98 14.80 -17.86
CA PRO A 16 -31.89 15.23 -16.97
C PRO A 16 -30.80 16.10 -17.63
N LEU A 17 -30.63 16.00 -18.95
CA LEU A 17 -29.62 16.74 -19.73
C LEU A 17 -30.25 17.71 -20.74
N GLY A 18 -31.42 17.37 -21.29
CA GLY A 18 -32.09 18.13 -22.35
C GLY A 18 -32.83 17.22 -23.32
N LEU A 19 -33.45 17.79 -24.36
CA LEU A 19 -34.30 17.04 -25.29
C LEU A 19 -33.52 15.91 -26.02
N PRO A 20 -33.98 14.64 -25.98
CA PRO A 20 -33.36 13.54 -26.73
C PRO A 20 -33.30 13.85 -28.23
N GLY A 21 -32.16 13.58 -28.88
CA GLY A 21 -31.89 13.89 -30.28
C GLY A 21 -31.10 15.19 -30.48
N THR A 22 -31.06 16.07 -29.46
CA THR A 22 -30.24 17.29 -29.53
C THR A 22 -28.77 16.92 -29.74
N THR A 23 -28.20 17.38 -30.85
CA THR A 23 -26.85 17.07 -31.32
C THR A 23 -26.06 18.35 -31.53
N ALA A 24 -24.93 18.47 -30.85
CA ALA A 24 -23.99 19.57 -31.03
C ALA A 24 -22.72 19.05 -31.69
N LYS A 25 -22.29 19.73 -32.76
CA LYS A 25 -21.06 19.43 -33.48
C LYS A 25 -20.05 20.54 -33.23
N TYR A 26 -18.84 20.17 -32.88
CA TYR A 26 -17.74 21.07 -32.55
C TYR A 26 -16.52 20.79 -33.43
N TYR A 27 -15.75 21.83 -33.71
CA TYR A 27 -14.50 21.74 -34.45
C TYR A 27 -13.32 22.31 -33.66
N TYR A 28 -12.16 21.68 -33.83
CA TYR A 28 -10.91 22.12 -33.24
C TYR A 28 -10.48 23.49 -33.79
N THR A 29 -10.11 24.42 -32.90
CA THR A 29 -9.90 25.84 -33.28
C THR A 29 -8.70 26.08 -34.18
N GLN A 30 -7.64 25.28 -34.04
CA GLN A 30 -6.43 25.42 -34.85
C GLN A 30 -6.57 24.75 -36.21
N LYS A 31 -6.17 25.43 -37.29
CA LYS A 31 -6.39 24.97 -38.67
C LYS A 31 -5.15 24.41 -39.38
N LYS A 32 -3.94 24.70 -38.90
CA LYS A 32 -2.67 24.32 -39.55
C LYS A 32 -1.78 23.53 -38.60
N ASP A 33 -0.95 22.66 -39.18
CA ASP A 33 0.10 21.88 -38.51
C ASP A 33 -0.41 21.08 -37.31
N VAL A 34 -1.56 20.41 -37.49
CA VAL A 34 -2.22 19.64 -36.44
C VAL A 34 -1.77 18.19 -36.48
N LEU A 35 -1.33 17.66 -35.34
CA LEU A 35 -0.81 16.30 -35.22
C LEU A 35 -1.88 15.24 -35.46
N GLN A 36 -1.45 14.05 -35.88
CA GLN A 36 -2.30 12.97 -36.40
C GLN A 36 -3.34 12.48 -35.39
N THR A 37 -2.99 12.43 -34.11
CA THR A 37 -3.89 11.93 -33.05
C THR A 37 -4.85 12.98 -32.49
N THR A 38 -4.74 14.23 -32.92
CA THR A 38 -5.60 15.32 -32.45
C THR A 38 -7.04 15.11 -32.90
N VAL A 39 -8.01 15.22 -31.98
CA VAL A 39 -9.44 15.19 -32.33
C VAL A 39 -9.81 16.48 -33.05
N ARG A 40 -10.24 16.36 -34.32
CA ARG A 40 -10.63 17.48 -35.18
C ARG A 40 -12.10 17.83 -35.04
N THR A 41 -12.94 16.80 -34.95
CA THR A 41 -14.39 16.92 -34.84
C THR A 41 -14.86 16.16 -33.62
N LEU A 42 -15.76 16.80 -32.88
CA LEU A 42 -16.40 16.28 -31.69
C LEU A 42 -17.92 16.43 -31.86
N ILE A 43 -18.67 15.35 -31.71
CA ILE A 43 -20.13 15.36 -31.76
C ILE A 43 -20.64 14.87 -30.41
N LEU A 44 -21.55 15.65 -29.83
CA LEU A 44 -22.24 15.33 -28.59
C LEU A 44 -23.73 15.20 -28.87
N THR A 45 -24.32 14.05 -28.55
CA THR A 45 -25.77 13.83 -28.74
C THR A 45 -26.43 13.36 -27.46
N LEU A 46 -27.57 13.95 -27.11
CA LEU A 46 -28.42 13.51 -26.00
C LEU A 46 -29.33 12.37 -26.46
N GLY A 47 -29.32 11.26 -25.73
CA GLY A 47 -30.15 10.09 -26.01
C GLY A 47 -31.39 10.01 -25.14
N LYS A 48 -31.99 8.82 -25.13
CA LYS A 48 -33.20 8.52 -24.35
C LYS A 48 -32.91 8.59 -22.85
N VAL A 49 -33.97 8.83 -22.09
CA VAL A 49 -33.96 8.73 -20.63
C VAL A 49 -34.28 7.29 -20.24
N GLU A 50 -33.51 6.76 -19.30
CA GLU A 50 -33.72 5.46 -18.68
C GLU A 50 -33.80 5.63 -17.17
N GLU A 51 -34.59 4.79 -16.52
CA GLU A 51 -34.59 4.72 -15.07
C GLU A 51 -33.57 3.66 -14.63
N ALA A 52 -32.59 4.09 -13.85
CA ALA A 52 -31.64 3.21 -13.20
C ALA A 52 -31.62 3.54 -11.72
N ARG A 53 -31.76 2.54 -10.84
CA ARG A 53 -31.71 2.71 -9.37
C ARG A 53 -32.69 3.73 -8.81
N LYS A 54 -33.90 3.81 -9.39
CA LYS A 54 -34.95 4.76 -9.00
C LYS A 54 -34.60 6.23 -9.25
N THR A 55 -33.55 6.50 -10.04
CA THR A 55 -33.22 7.84 -10.53
C THR A 55 -33.21 7.86 -12.06
N LYS A 56 -33.72 8.95 -12.63
CA LYS A 56 -33.71 9.16 -14.08
C LYS A 56 -32.29 9.47 -14.52
N HIS A 57 -31.80 8.71 -15.48
CA HIS A 57 -30.54 8.94 -16.15
C HIS A 57 -30.80 9.18 -17.64
N GLN A 58 -29.91 9.89 -18.30
CA GLN A 58 -29.99 10.12 -19.73
C GLN A 58 -28.70 9.75 -20.42
N TRP A 59 -28.83 9.17 -21.61
CA TRP A 59 -27.68 8.86 -22.44
C TRP A 59 -27.01 10.13 -22.95
N LEU A 60 -25.69 10.19 -22.81
CA LEU A 60 -24.81 11.13 -23.47
C LEU A 60 -23.89 10.33 -24.40
N HIS A 61 -23.96 10.61 -25.70
CA HIS A 61 -23.11 10.01 -26.71
C HIS A 61 -22.07 11.01 -27.18
N LEU A 62 -20.81 10.61 -27.09
CA LEU A 62 -19.62 11.32 -27.55
C LEU A 62 -19.07 10.58 -28.77
N GLN A 63 -18.96 11.26 -29.91
CA GLN A 63 -18.33 10.72 -31.11
C GLN A 63 -17.19 11.64 -31.54
N THR A 64 -16.03 11.07 -31.84
CA THR A 64 -14.84 11.82 -32.22
C THR A 64 -14.32 11.41 -33.58
N LYS A 65 -13.62 12.35 -34.24
CA LYS A 65 -12.85 12.10 -35.45
C LYS A 65 -11.52 12.83 -35.37
N LYS A 66 -10.42 12.09 -35.48
CA LYS A 66 -9.03 12.57 -35.42
C LYS A 66 -8.56 13.08 -36.79
N THR A 67 -7.41 13.74 -36.82
CA THR A 67 -6.77 14.22 -38.07
C THR A 67 -6.48 13.07 -39.03
N ASN A 68 -6.11 11.90 -38.52
CA ASN A 68 -5.87 10.69 -39.31
C ASN A 68 -7.16 9.95 -39.72
N GLU A 69 -8.33 10.59 -39.60
CA GLU A 69 -9.66 10.05 -39.90
C GLU A 69 -10.17 8.92 -38.99
N GLU A 70 -9.33 8.35 -38.13
CA GLU A 70 -9.78 7.43 -37.09
C GLU A 70 -10.66 8.14 -36.05
N GLY A 71 -11.48 7.39 -35.33
CA GLY A 71 -12.34 7.93 -34.28
C GLY A 71 -12.57 6.95 -33.15
N PHE A 72 -13.23 7.42 -32.10
CA PHE A 72 -13.77 6.59 -31.03
C PHE A 72 -15.11 7.15 -30.57
N CYS A 73 -15.90 6.32 -29.91
CA CYS A 73 -17.20 6.70 -29.38
C CYS A 73 -17.31 6.32 -27.90
N VAL A 74 -17.99 7.14 -27.11
CA VAL A 74 -18.27 6.89 -25.69
C VAL A 74 -19.76 7.10 -25.44
N TRP A 75 -20.39 6.16 -24.75
CA TRP A 75 -21.76 6.30 -24.26
C TRP A 75 -21.78 6.27 -22.74
N LEU A 76 -22.40 7.29 -22.16
CA LEU A 76 -22.57 7.45 -20.72
C LEU A 76 -24.05 7.49 -20.38
N LEU A 77 -24.50 6.68 -19.44
CA LEU A 77 -25.84 6.83 -18.86
C LEU A 77 -25.69 7.61 -17.55
N VAL A 78 -26.03 8.91 -17.58
CA VAL A 78 -25.69 9.86 -16.50
C VAL A 78 -26.91 10.49 -15.85
N GLU A 79 -26.83 10.73 -14.54
CA GLU A 79 -27.89 11.42 -13.80
C GLU A 79 -27.92 12.93 -14.09
N SER A 80 -26.76 13.56 -14.27
CA SER A 80 -26.68 14.97 -14.71
C SER A 80 -25.31 15.29 -15.32
N TYR A 81 -25.23 16.38 -16.07
CA TYR A 81 -23.96 16.81 -16.66
C TYR A 81 -22.98 17.37 -15.62
N SER A 82 -23.51 18.10 -14.62
CA SER A 82 -22.69 18.62 -13.52
C SER A 82 -22.05 17.50 -12.69
N ALA A 83 -22.73 16.36 -12.58
CA ALA A 83 -22.24 15.18 -11.89
C ALA A 83 -21.00 14.55 -12.55
N LEU A 84 -20.75 14.79 -13.84
CA LEU A 84 -19.52 14.35 -14.53
C LEU A 84 -18.26 15.06 -14.00
N LYS A 85 -18.44 16.22 -13.35
CA LYS A 85 -17.36 17.04 -12.77
C LYS A 85 -16.98 16.63 -11.34
N SER A 86 -17.79 15.78 -10.71
CA SER A 86 -17.60 15.38 -9.31
C SER A 86 -16.49 14.34 -9.18
N THR A 87 -15.72 14.42 -8.08
CA THR A 87 -14.80 13.35 -7.67
C THR A 87 -15.51 12.04 -7.32
N LYS A 88 -16.85 12.04 -7.26
CA LYS A 88 -17.73 10.87 -7.09
C LYS A 88 -18.45 10.49 -8.39
N SER A 89 -17.91 10.85 -9.56
CA SER A 89 -18.55 10.63 -10.87
C SER A 89 -19.07 9.20 -11.09
N SER A 90 -18.39 8.17 -10.57
CA SER A 90 -18.83 6.77 -10.65
C SER A 90 -20.17 6.48 -9.96
N GLN A 91 -20.60 7.29 -9.00
CA GLN A 91 -21.91 7.14 -8.36
C GLN A 91 -23.06 7.62 -9.25
N ASN A 92 -22.77 8.53 -10.19
CA ASN A 92 -23.73 9.24 -11.02
C ASN A 92 -23.77 8.74 -12.48
N ILE A 93 -22.90 7.77 -12.80
CA ILE A 93 -22.82 7.12 -14.11
C ILE A 93 -23.26 5.66 -13.92
N ALA A 94 -24.43 5.33 -14.46
CA ALA A 94 -24.99 3.98 -14.37
C ALA A 94 -24.32 3.03 -15.36
N ARG A 95 -23.99 3.49 -16.57
CA ARG A 95 -23.38 2.69 -17.64
C ARG A 95 -22.28 3.45 -18.36
N TYR A 96 -21.22 2.74 -18.73
CA TYR A 96 -20.05 3.27 -19.41
C TYR A 96 -19.62 2.34 -20.55
N ILE A 97 -19.74 2.82 -21.80
CA ILE A 97 -19.42 2.05 -23.01
C ILE A 97 -18.39 2.81 -23.84
N LEU A 98 -17.35 2.12 -24.30
CA LEU A 98 -16.31 2.63 -25.18
C LEU A 98 -16.27 1.82 -26.48
N LYS A 99 -16.17 2.51 -27.62
CA LYS A 99 -15.84 1.91 -28.91
C LYS A 99 -14.59 2.56 -29.49
N GLU A 100 -13.52 1.78 -29.65
CA GLU A 100 -12.23 2.24 -30.18
C GLU A 100 -12.14 1.93 -31.69
N GLY A 101 -12.24 2.93 -32.56
CA GLY A 101 -12.33 2.72 -34.00
C GLY A 101 -13.50 1.81 -34.38
N ASP A 102 -13.22 0.80 -35.21
CA ASP A 102 -14.20 -0.20 -35.66
C ASP A 102 -14.25 -1.45 -34.77
N ASN A 103 -13.56 -1.44 -33.63
CA ASN A 103 -13.61 -2.56 -32.69
C ASN A 103 -15.00 -2.75 -32.09
N GLN A 104 -15.24 -3.95 -31.55
CA GLN A 104 -16.44 -4.23 -30.77
C GLN A 104 -16.54 -3.27 -29.57
N PRO A 105 -17.71 -2.64 -29.32
CA PRO A 105 -17.91 -1.82 -28.14
C PRO A 105 -17.74 -2.62 -26.84
N LEU A 106 -17.09 -2.02 -25.85
CA LEU A 106 -16.85 -2.58 -24.52
C LEU A 106 -17.65 -1.81 -23.47
N GLU A 107 -18.43 -2.52 -22.65
CA GLU A 107 -19.07 -1.95 -21.45
C GLU A 107 -18.32 -2.39 -20.21
N PHE A 108 -17.92 -1.44 -19.37
CA PHE A 108 -17.17 -1.73 -18.14
C PHE A 108 -18.11 -1.68 -16.94
N ARG A 109 -18.42 -2.86 -16.38
CA ARG A 109 -19.38 -3.01 -15.29
C ARG A 109 -18.73 -3.62 -14.06
N HIS A 110 -19.16 -3.16 -12.89
CA HIS A 110 -18.72 -3.75 -11.63
C HIS A 110 -19.24 -5.18 -11.51
N LYS A 111 -18.40 -6.11 -11.07
CA LYS A 111 -18.72 -7.56 -11.04
C LYS A 111 -19.90 -7.89 -10.12
N PHE A 112 -20.00 -7.20 -8.98
CA PHE A 112 -20.98 -7.48 -7.93
C PHE A 112 -22.02 -6.37 -7.74
N GLU A 113 -21.80 -5.21 -8.37
CA GLU A 113 -22.68 -4.05 -8.21
C GLU A 113 -23.15 -3.63 -9.60
N ASP A 114 -24.35 -3.10 -9.71
CA ASP A 114 -24.89 -2.66 -11.00
C ASP A 114 -24.30 -1.29 -11.45
N LYS A 115 -23.00 -1.04 -11.19
CA LYS A 115 -22.28 0.24 -11.42
C LYS A 115 -21.40 0.17 -12.64
N ALA A 116 -21.23 1.31 -13.31
CA ALA A 116 -20.12 1.50 -14.24
C ALA A 116 -18.79 1.53 -13.49
N VAL A 117 -17.75 0.91 -14.08
CA VAL A 117 -16.36 1.12 -13.66
C VAL A 117 -15.75 2.14 -14.61
N LEU A 118 -15.19 3.22 -14.07
CA LEU A 118 -14.60 4.31 -14.84
C LEU A 118 -13.06 4.20 -14.88
N PRO A 119 -12.38 4.86 -15.84
CA PRO A 119 -10.92 4.94 -15.87
C PRO A 119 -10.31 5.50 -14.59
N GLY A 120 -9.29 4.83 -14.08
CA GLY A 120 -8.63 5.15 -12.80
C GLY A 120 -7.42 6.09 -12.91
N LEU A 121 -7.00 6.48 -14.12
CA LEU A 121 -5.73 7.21 -14.34
C LEU A 121 -5.73 8.63 -13.75
N GLY A 122 -6.89 9.21 -13.44
CA GLY A 122 -6.99 10.57 -12.89
C GLY A 122 -7.16 11.68 -13.92
N CYS A 123 -7.33 11.34 -15.19
CA CYS A 123 -7.52 12.30 -16.29
C CYS A 123 -9.00 12.57 -16.64
N TRP A 124 -9.95 12.05 -15.86
CA TRP A 124 -11.38 12.07 -16.19
C TRP A 124 -11.93 13.46 -16.53
N SER A 125 -11.44 14.51 -15.85
CA SER A 125 -11.84 15.90 -16.13
C SER A 125 -11.49 16.38 -17.55
N TYR A 126 -10.47 15.79 -18.17
CA TYR A 126 -10.04 16.08 -19.55
C TYR A 126 -10.75 15.20 -20.59
N LEU A 127 -11.27 14.03 -20.19
CA LEU A 127 -11.93 13.05 -21.07
C LEU A 127 -13.39 13.37 -21.37
N ILE A 128 -13.99 14.31 -20.62
CA ILE A 128 -15.35 14.78 -20.85
C ILE A 128 -15.26 16.24 -21.31
N PRO A 129 -15.87 16.63 -22.44
CA PRO A 129 -15.88 18.03 -22.87
C PRO A 129 -16.38 18.96 -21.76
N GLN A 130 -15.72 20.10 -21.55
CA GLN A 130 -16.04 21.05 -20.49
C GLN A 130 -16.31 22.43 -21.08
N PRO A 131 -17.42 23.09 -20.70
CA PRO A 131 -17.62 24.52 -20.99
C PRO A 131 -16.42 25.39 -20.58
N ILE A 132 -16.02 26.33 -21.45
CA ILE A 132 -15.11 27.41 -21.06
C ILE A 132 -15.94 28.44 -20.28
N LYS A 133 -15.51 28.78 -19.05
CA LYS A 133 -16.24 29.65 -18.11
C LYS A 133 -16.28 31.11 -18.58
N ASP A 134 -17.11 31.44 -19.56
CA ASP A 134 -17.43 32.83 -19.88
C ASP A 134 -18.77 33.27 -19.24
N THR A 135 -19.62 32.33 -18.77
CA THR A 135 -20.84 32.62 -17.99
C THR A 135 -21.29 31.36 -17.23
N PRO A 136 -21.80 31.42 -15.97
CA PRO A 136 -22.36 30.26 -15.27
C PRO A 136 -23.71 29.86 -15.88
N SER A 137 -23.68 29.22 -17.05
CA SER A 137 -24.83 28.55 -17.66
C SER A 137 -24.85 27.07 -17.26
N GLN A 138 -26.04 26.53 -16.99
CA GLN A 138 -26.26 25.09 -16.79
C GLN A 138 -26.43 24.34 -18.12
N GLU A 139 -26.41 25.04 -19.25
CA GLU A 139 -26.57 24.42 -20.58
C GLU A 139 -25.31 23.63 -20.96
N ILE A 140 -25.53 22.39 -21.37
CA ILE A 140 -24.49 21.43 -21.79
C ILE A 140 -23.80 21.88 -23.06
N PHE A 141 -24.54 22.50 -23.98
CA PHE A 141 -24.05 22.94 -25.27
C PHE A 141 -23.70 24.42 -25.22
N GLN A 142 -22.40 24.72 -25.19
CA GLN A 142 -21.87 26.08 -25.17
C GLN A 142 -21.22 26.41 -26.50
N SER A 143 -21.04 27.69 -26.81
CA SER A 143 -20.33 28.11 -28.03
C SER A 143 -18.86 27.67 -28.04
N LYS A 144 -18.27 27.46 -26.86
CA LYS A 144 -16.88 27.06 -26.65
C LYS A 144 -16.76 26.00 -25.56
N LEU A 145 -15.90 25.00 -25.81
CA LEU A 145 -15.54 23.99 -24.81
C LEU A 145 -14.05 23.67 -24.84
N THR A 146 -13.55 23.13 -23.72
CA THR A 146 -12.25 22.47 -23.60
C THR A 146 -12.44 20.96 -23.60
N PHE A 147 -11.65 20.23 -24.36
CA PHE A 147 -11.68 18.77 -24.43
C PHE A 147 -10.29 18.24 -24.77
N LEU A 148 -9.80 17.23 -24.03
CA LEU A 148 -8.47 16.65 -24.22
C LEU A 148 -7.35 17.69 -24.32
N GLY A 149 -7.37 18.73 -23.49
CA GLY A 149 -6.32 19.75 -23.52
C GLY A 149 -6.60 20.96 -24.40
N HIS A 150 -7.64 20.87 -25.25
CA HIS A 150 -7.79 21.71 -26.44
C HIS A 150 -9.10 22.48 -26.46
N SER A 151 -9.13 23.62 -27.16
CA SER A 151 -10.35 24.42 -27.34
C SER A 151 -11.11 24.02 -28.60
N TYR A 152 -12.44 24.00 -28.52
CA TYR A 152 -13.34 23.72 -29.64
C TYR A 152 -14.44 24.76 -29.73
N LEU A 153 -14.90 25.02 -30.95
CA LEU A 153 -16.00 25.93 -31.27
C LEU A 153 -17.21 25.16 -31.78
N LEU A 154 -18.39 25.58 -31.36
CA LEU A 154 -19.65 25.04 -31.87
C LEU A 154 -19.82 25.38 -33.35
N ASP A 155 -20.01 24.36 -34.17
CA ASP A 155 -20.30 24.45 -35.62
C ASP A 155 -21.81 24.53 -35.86
N SER A 156 -22.54 23.60 -35.24
CA SER A 156 -23.98 23.40 -35.44
C SER A 156 -24.63 22.79 -34.20
N LEU A 157 -25.91 23.13 -34.01
CA LEU A 157 -26.79 22.54 -33.01
C LEU A 157 -28.05 22.07 -33.74
N ASP A 158 -28.17 20.77 -33.90
CA ASP A 158 -29.21 20.11 -34.68
C ASP A 158 -30.10 19.25 -33.79
N HIS A 159 -31.23 18.81 -34.33
CA HIS A 159 -32.08 17.79 -33.74
C HIS A 159 -32.11 16.56 -34.64
N LEU A 160 -31.37 15.52 -34.27
CA LEU A 160 -31.28 14.26 -35.00
C LEU A 160 -32.05 13.15 -34.28
N GLU A 161 -32.09 11.96 -34.87
CA GLU A 161 -32.57 10.78 -34.15
C GLU A 161 -31.69 10.52 -32.92
N PRO A 162 -32.28 10.20 -31.75
CA PRO A 162 -31.51 9.86 -30.55
C PRO A 162 -30.52 8.72 -30.82
N PRO A 163 -29.30 8.76 -30.24
CA PRO A 163 -28.27 7.76 -30.46
C PRO A 163 -28.78 6.37 -30.10
N VAL A 164 -28.52 5.43 -30.99
CA VAL A 164 -28.76 4.02 -30.76
C VAL A 164 -27.62 3.47 -29.91
N ILE A 165 -27.98 2.83 -28.80
CA ILE A 165 -27.02 2.13 -27.95
C ILE A 165 -26.50 0.91 -28.74
N PRO A 166 -25.19 0.66 -28.79
CA PRO A 166 -24.65 -0.47 -29.55
C PRO A 166 -25.21 -1.83 -29.07
N ILE A 167 -25.76 -2.60 -30.01
CA ILE A 167 -26.47 -3.87 -29.73
C ILE A 167 -25.48 -5.01 -29.42
N GLU A 168 -24.30 -5.01 -30.05
CA GLU A 168 -23.26 -6.04 -29.88
C GLU A 168 -22.18 -5.66 -28.85
N THR A 169 -22.58 -5.03 -27.75
CA THR A 169 -21.64 -4.59 -26.71
C THR A 169 -21.13 -5.76 -25.88
N LYS A 170 -19.82 -5.93 -25.79
CA LYS A 170 -19.18 -6.91 -24.90
C LYS A 170 -19.02 -6.33 -23.51
N VAL A 171 -19.59 -6.99 -22.51
CA VAL A 171 -19.50 -6.54 -21.10
C VAL A 171 -18.25 -7.13 -20.45
N LEU A 172 -17.41 -6.27 -19.87
CA LEU A 172 -16.30 -6.65 -19.00
C LEU A 172 -16.72 -6.46 -17.54
N LEU A 173 -16.77 -7.57 -16.80
CA LEU A 173 -17.12 -7.61 -15.38
C LEU A 173 -15.87 -7.43 -14.52
N LEU A 174 -15.63 -6.20 -14.07
CA LEU A 174 -14.43 -5.81 -13.33
C LEU A 174 -14.71 -5.72 -11.82
N ASN A 175 -13.73 -6.07 -10.99
CA ASN A 175 -13.82 -5.96 -9.53
C ASN A 175 -12.74 -5.02 -8.97
N PRO A 176 -12.95 -3.69 -9.02
CA PRO A 176 -11.98 -2.71 -8.50
C PRO A 176 -11.80 -2.77 -6.98
N ASP A 177 -12.69 -3.45 -6.25
CA ASP A 177 -12.60 -3.58 -4.79
C ASP A 177 -11.65 -4.71 -4.35
N VAL A 178 -11.22 -5.57 -5.26
CA VAL A 178 -10.29 -6.68 -4.99
C VAL A 178 -9.39 -6.90 -6.21
N LEU A 179 -8.16 -6.41 -6.15
CA LEU A 179 -7.14 -6.60 -7.17
C LEU A 179 -6.14 -7.66 -6.71
N ILE A 180 -6.04 -8.74 -7.49
CA ILE A 180 -5.20 -9.90 -7.21
C ILE A 180 -4.23 -10.06 -8.37
N GLY A 181 -2.93 -10.14 -8.10
CA GLY A 181 -1.97 -10.54 -9.14
C GLY A 181 -0.49 -10.35 -8.82
N PRO A 182 0.38 -10.94 -9.66
CA PRO A 182 1.83 -10.84 -9.53
C PRO A 182 2.39 -9.53 -10.10
N ALA A 183 3.62 -9.20 -9.72
CA ALA A 183 4.33 -8.00 -10.18
C ALA A 183 4.99 -8.15 -11.56
N HIS A 184 5.16 -9.38 -12.07
CA HIS A 184 5.88 -9.66 -13.31
C HIS A 184 5.00 -10.36 -14.37
N ASN A 185 5.46 -10.33 -15.62
CA ASN A 185 4.87 -11.05 -16.76
C ASN A 185 5.69 -12.29 -17.15
N SER A 186 6.40 -12.85 -16.18
CA SER A 186 7.21 -14.06 -16.28
C SER A 186 6.88 -15.00 -15.12
N LYS A 187 7.32 -16.26 -15.21
CA LYS A 187 7.22 -17.24 -14.14
C LYS A 187 8.50 -18.04 -14.02
N GLN A 188 8.65 -18.76 -12.92
CA GLN A 188 9.80 -19.63 -12.71
C GLN A 188 9.68 -20.86 -13.63
N LYS A 189 10.79 -21.24 -14.26
CA LYS A 189 10.86 -22.48 -15.04
C LYS A 189 10.83 -23.72 -14.15
N ASP A 190 11.50 -23.64 -13.01
CA ASP A 190 11.41 -24.58 -11.91
C ASP A 190 10.73 -23.87 -10.75
N GLU A 191 9.55 -24.36 -10.39
CA GLU A 191 8.68 -23.79 -9.36
C GLU A 191 9.03 -24.28 -7.95
N THR A 192 10.10 -25.04 -7.79
CA THR A 192 10.58 -25.47 -6.47
C THR A 192 11.00 -24.24 -5.67
N ARG A 193 10.36 -24.04 -4.51
CA ARG A 193 10.70 -22.95 -3.60
C ARG A 193 12.13 -23.09 -3.11
N ARG A 194 12.87 -21.98 -3.16
CA ARG A 194 14.29 -21.91 -2.81
C ARG A 194 14.48 -21.14 -1.51
N TYR A 195 15.31 -21.67 -0.63
CA TYR A 195 15.64 -21.07 0.67
C TYR A 195 17.13 -20.73 0.82
N ASP A 196 17.93 -21.11 -0.17
CA ASP A 196 19.38 -20.96 -0.23
C ASP A 196 19.83 -19.63 -0.85
N ARG A 197 18.88 -18.72 -1.14
CA ARG A 197 19.09 -17.43 -1.83
C ARG A 197 19.53 -17.55 -3.29
N SER A 198 19.45 -18.73 -3.90
CA SER A 198 19.74 -18.85 -5.33
C SER A 198 18.65 -18.20 -6.19
N ASP A 199 19.04 -17.66 -7.35
CA ASP A 199 18.14 -17.01 -8.29
C ASP A 199 17.30 -18.01 -9.09
N TYR A 200 16.08 -17.63 -9.44
CA TYR A 200 15.21 -18.44 -10.31
C TYR A 200 15.51 -18.17 -11.79
N GLU A 201 15.56 -19.23 -12.60
CA GLU A 201 15.45 -19.09 -14.05
C GLU A 201 14.00 -18.73 -14.40
N LEU A 202 13.78 -17.60 -15.07
CA LEU A 202 12.45 -17.09 -15.43
C LEU A 202 12.16 -17.34 -16.91
N VAL A 203 10.91 -17.67 -17.21
CA VAL A 203 10.36 -17.81 -18.58
C VAL A 203 9.17 -16.88 -18.75
N GLN A 204 8.97 -16.36 -19.96
CA GLN A 204 7.86 -15.46 -20.26
C GLN A 204 6.52 -16.18 -20.13
N LEU A 205 5.51 -15.50 -19.56
CA LEU A 205 4.14 -16.03 -19.52
C LEU A 205 3.57 -16.16 -20.95
N THR A 206 2.95 -17.30 -21.22
CA THR A 206 2.21 -17.60 -22.43
C THR A 206 0.74 -17.18 -22.31
N GLN A 207 0.01 -17.16 -23.43
CA GLN A 207 -1.43 -16.90 -23.41
C GLN A 207 -2.20 -17.89 -22.52
N ASN A 208 -1.79 -19.16 -22.48
CA ASN A 208 -2.42 -20.17 -21.62
C ASN A 208 -2.17 -19.90 -20.14
N ASP A 209 -0.99 -19.41 -19.78
CA ASP A 209 -0.69 -19.04 -18.39
C ASP A 209 -1.60 -17.90 -17.93
N TYR A 210 -1.81 -16.87 -18.77
CA TYR A 210 -2.77 -15.80 -18.46
C TYR A 210 -4.19 -16.34 -18.26
N LEU A 211 -4.66 -17.26 -19.11
CA LEU A 211 -5.97 -17.89 -18.93
C LEU A 211 -6.07 -18.69 -17.63
N GLU A 212 -5.01 -19.43 -17.27
CA GLU A 212 -4.94 -20.15 -16.02
C GLU A 212 -4.98 -19.21 -14.80
N MET A 213 -4.21 -18.13 -14.83
CA MET A 213 -4.20 -17.09 -13.80
C MET A 213 -5.60 -16.48 -13.62
N ILE A 214 -6.27 -16.12 -14.72
CA ILE A 214 -7.65 -15.60 -14.70
C ILE A 214 -8.61 -16.60 -14.08
N ASN A 215 -8.51 -17.88 -14.46
CA ASN A 215 -9.33 -18.95 -13.89
C ASN A 215 -9.06 -19.16 -12.39
N ALA A 216 -7.83 -18.95 -11.94
CA ALA A 216 -7.47 -18.99 -10.52
C ALA A 216 -8.00 -17.77 -9.73
N GLY A 217 -8.48 -16.72 -10.40
CA GLY A 217 -9.03 -15.51 -9.79
C GLY A 217 -8.11 -14.29 -9.82
N ILE A 218 -6.94 -14.39 -10.46
CA ILE A 218 -6.06 -13.25 -10.70
C ILE A 218 -6.73 -12.31 -11.70
N ASN A 219 -6.77 -11.02 -11.36
CA ASN A 219 -7.46 -10.01 -12.15
C ASN A 219 -6.70 -8.69 -12.30
N CYS A 220 -5.44 -8.61 -11.86
CA CYS A 220 -4.54 -7.48 -12.06
C CYS A 220 -3.23 -7.99 -12.67
N LEU A 221 -3.01 -7.73 -13.95
CA LEU A 221 -1.97 -8.40 -14.73
C LEU A 221 -0.97 -7.39 -15.30
N ARG A 222 0.32 -7.64 -15.09
CA ARG A 222 1.37 -6.94 -15.86
C ARG A 222 1.44 -7.55 -17.27
N VAL A 223 1.52 -6.71 -18.29
CA VAL A 223 1.62 -7.14 -19.68
C VAL A 223 2.64 -6.30 -20.45
N ASP A 224 3.19 -6.88 -21.52
CA ASP A 224 3.88 -6.15 -22.59
C ASP A 224 2.96 -5.93 -23.81
N LYS A 225 3.44 -5.17 -24.80
CA LYS A 225 2.70 -4.82 -26.02
C LYS A 225 2.11 -6.02 -26.77
N LYS A 226 2.81 -7.17 -26.81
CA LYS A 226 2.31 -8.37 -27.49
C LYS A 226 1.21 -9.04 -26.67
N GLN A 227 1.34 -9.02 -25.35
CA GLN A 227 0.44 -9.68 -24.41
C GLN A 227 -0.89 -8.95 -24.23
N VAL A 228 -0.98 -7.63 -24.51
CA VAL A 228 -2.24 -6.85 -24.39
C VAL A 228 -3.41 -7.53 -25.09
N LYS A 229 -3.23 -7.94 -26.36
CA LYS A 229 -4.31 -8.53 -27.18
C LYS A 229 -4.86 -9.85 -26.63
N TRP A 230 -4.17 -10.47 -25.68
CA TRP A 230 -4.62 -11.71 -25.05
C TRP A 230 -5.66 -11.44 -23.95
N ILE A 231 -5.63 -10.25 -23.34
CA ILE A 231 -6.36 -9.96 -22.08
C ILE A 231 -7.17 -8.67 -22.09
N ASP A 232 -7.02 -7.80 -23.08
CA ASP A 232 -7.60 -6.45 -23.06
C ASP A 232 -9.14 -6.45 -23.18
N GLN A 233 -9.70 -7.57 -23.63
CA GLN A 233 -11.13 -7.85 -23.63
C GLN A 233 -11.55 -8.95 -22.63
N CYS A 234 -10.73 -9.22 -21.61
CA CYS A 234 -11.06 -10.12 -20.50
C CYS A 234 -11.54 -9.34 -19.27
N ASN A 235 -12.12 -10.06 -18.31
CA ASN A 235 -12.62 -9.53 -17.03
C ASN A 235 -11.48 -9.22 -16.03
N VAL A 236 -10.46 -8.49 -16.49
CA VAL A 236 -9.23 -8.19 -15.74
C VAL A 236 -8.82 -6.76 -15.97
N PHE A 237 -8.05 -6.23 -15.02
CA PHE A 237 -7.23 -5.04 -15.16
C PHE A 237 -5.83 -5.41 -15.63
N TYR A 238 -5.19 -4.50 -16.38
CA TYR A 238 -3.84 -4.68 -16.85
C TYR A 238 -3.01 -3.40 -16.81
N TRP A 239 -1.69 -3.56 -16.70
CA TRP A 239 -0.72 -2.47 -16.61
C TRP A 239 0.62 -2.84 -17.26
N GLY A 240 1.52 -1.85 -17.39
CA GLY A 240 2.89 -2.05 -17.87
C GLY A 240 3.14 -1.49 -19.28
N ILE A 241 2.08 -1.13 -20.00
CA ILE A 241 2.19 -0.52 -21.34
C ILE A 241 2.50 0.96 -21.20
N SER A 242 3.58 1.40 -21.84
CA SER A 242 4.08 2.77 -21.79
C SER A 242 3.20 3.77 -22.55
N GLY A 243 3.26 5.06 -22.18
CA GLY A 243 2.63 6.15 -22.93
C GLY A 243 3.09 6.22 -24.39
N GLN A 244 4.32 5.75 -24.66
CA GLN A 244 4.91 5.61 -25.99
C GLN A 244 4.20 4.55 -26.87
N GLU A 245 3.50 3.59 -26.26
CA GLU A 245 2.94 2.42 -26.95
C GLU A 245 1.41 2.39 -27.01
N ILE A 246 0.74 3.16 -26.17
CA ILE A 246 -0.73 3.17 -26.13
C ILE A 246 -1.35 3.82 -27.37
N LYS A 247 -2.59 3.40 -27.69
CA LYS A 247 -3.42 4.14 -28.64
C LYS A 247 -3.97 5.39 -27.95
N TYR A 248 -3.56 6.56 -28.41
CA TYR A 248 -3.96 7.84 -27.82
C TYR A 248 -5.07 8.52 -28.64
N PRO A 249 -6.13 9.05 -27.98
CA PRO A 249 -6.38 9.04 -26.53
C PRO A 249 -7.18 7.82 -26.02
N GLU A 250 -7.51 6.86 -26.88
CA GLU A 250 -8.47 5.78 -26.60
C GLU A 250 -8.16 4.98 -25.32
N TYR A 251 -6.88 4.69 -25.04
CA TYR A 251 -6.50 3.96 -23.83
C TYR A 251 -6.78 4.73 -22.55
N LEU A 252 -6.83 6.06 -22.58
CA LEU A 252 -7.22 6.88 -21.42
C LEU A 252 -8.69 6.65 -21.04
N TYR A 253 -9.51 6.19 -21.98
CA TYR A 253 -10.91 5.83 -21.74
C TYR A 253 -11.09 4.38 -21.28
N ARG A 254 -10.06 3.53 -21.27
CA ARG A 254 -10.24 2.13 -20.86
C ARG A 254 -10.25 2.01 -19.34
N SER A 255 -11.34 1.49 -18.78
CA SER A 255 -11.43 1.26 -17.33
C SER A 255 -10.55 0.11 -16.83
N ASN A 256 -10.21 -0.82 -17.71
CA ASN A 256 -9.32 -1.94 -17.37
C ASN A 256 -7.83 -1.66 -17.63
N TYR A 257 -7.46 -0.51 -18.18
CA TYR A 257 -6.06 -0.10 -18.29
C TYR A 257 -5.66 0.74 -17.08
N LEU A 258 -4.64 0.28 -16.35
CA LEU A 258 -4.17 0.93 -15.13
C LEU A 258 -2.92 1.80 -15.32
N GLY A 259 -2.39 1.95 -16.53
CA GLY A 259 -1.22 2.79 -16.82
C GLY A 259 0.10 2.02 -16.99
N PRO A 260 1.22 2.74 -17.20
CA PRO A 260 2.56 2.16 -17.36
C PRO A 260 3.13 1.57 -16.07
N THR A 261 2.69 2.07 -14.92
CA THR A 261 3.06 1.60 -13.59
C THR A 261 1.85 1.69 -12.68
N ILE A 262 1.81 0.92 -11.59
CA ILE A 262 0.72 0.97 -10.60
C ILE A 262 1.23 1.27 -9.19
N PHE A 263 2.54 1.41 -8.99
CA PHE A 263 3.11 1.65 -7.66
C PHE A 263 4.33 2.57 -7.65
N MET A 264 4.55 3.20 -6.49
CA MET A 264 5.85 3.72 -6.06
C MET A 264 6.53 2.65 -5.22
N ASP A 265 7.80 2.41 -5.50
CA ASP A 265 8.58 1.32 -4.90
C ASP A 265 9.25 1.80 -3.60
N GLU A 266 8.80 1.25 -2.48
CA GLU A 266 9.29 1.41 -1.10
C GLU A 266 9.95 2.75 -0.74
N PRO A 267 9.23 3.89 -0.77
CA PRO A 267 9.87 5.19 -0.59
C PRO A 267 10.67 5.35 0.72
N ALA A 268 10.25 4.74 1.84
CA ALA A 268 11.01 4.77 3.09
C ALA A 268 12.26 3.87 3.05
N VAL A 269 12.19 2.72 2.38
CA VAL A 269 13.34 1.82 2.19
C VAL A 269 14.34 2.45 1.24
N CYS A 270 13.91 3.02 0.11
CA CYS A 270 14.80 3.72 -0.82
C CYS A 270 15.45 4.94 -0.16
N THR A 271 14.74 5.65 0.73
CA THR A 271 15.37 6.70 1.56
C THR A 271 16.50 6.12 2.39
N ARG A 272 16.24 5.02 3.11
CA ARG A 272 17.25 4.36 3.92
C ARG A 272 18.45 3.91 3.09
N ASP A 273 18.21 3.25 1.96
CA ASP A 273 19.24 2.57 1.18
C ASP A 273 20.03 3.49 0.26
N SER A 274 19.36 4.46 -0.35
CA SER A 274 20.00 5.34 -1.35
C SER A 274 20.43 6.69 -0.78
N ILE A 275 19.89 7.11 0.38
CA ILE A 275 20.22 8.41 0.97
C ILE A 275 20.94 8.25 2.30
N ILE A 276 20.37 7.48 3.24
CA ILE A 276 20.87 7.46 4.61
C ILE A 276 22.12 6.56 4.74
N ARG A 277 22.06 5.31 4.28
CA ARG A 277 23.19 4.36 4.38
C ARG A 277 24.48 4.88 3.72
N PRO A 278 24.46 5.43 2.49
CA PRO A 278 25.66 6.00 1.90
C PRO A 278 26.26 7.14 2.74
N LYS A 279 25.42 8.00 3.33
CA LYS A 279 25.88 9.06 4.23
C LYS A 279 26.51 8.50 5.50
N LEU A 280 25.89 7.48 6.12
CA LEU A 280 26.42 6.82 7.32
C LEU A 280 27.80 6.20 7.08
N GLU A 281 28.03 5.64 5.90
CA GLU A 281 29.33 5.05 5.50
C GLU A 281 30.40 6.14 5.31
N SER A 282 30.04 7.28 4.73
CA SER A 282 31.00 8.34 4.37
C SER A 282 31.24 9.41 5.44
N ASP A 283 30.31 9.65 6.36
CA ASP A 283 30.31 10.78 7.30
C ASP A 283 30.13 10.32 8.75
N GLN A 284 31.24 10.32 9.50
CA GLN A 284 31.26 9.95 10.92
C GLN A 284 30.48 10.94 11.80
N SER A 285 30.39 12.21 11.42
CA SER A 285 29.59 13.18 12.17
C SER A 285 28.10 12.94 11.95
N TYR A 286 27.69 12.56 10.74
CA TYR A 286 26.32 12.15 10.46
C TYR A 286 25.95 10.87 11.22
N ARG A 287 26.85 9.88 11.26
CA ARG A 287 26.67 8.63 12.02
C ARG A 287 26.31 8.88 13.49
N LYS A 288 26.97 9.86 14.13
CA LYS A 288 26.73 10.26 15.52
C LYS A 288 25.50 11.15 15.73
N SER A 289 25.05 11.84 14.70
CA SER A 289 23.98 12.86 14.80
C SER A 289 22.64 12.42 14.24
N ILE A 290 22.58 11.32 13.48
CA ILE A 290 21.34 10.79 12.91
C ILE A 290 20.31 10.53 14.01
N THR A 291 19.04 10.89 13.79
CA THR A 291 17.91 10.65 14.70
C THR A 291 16.70 10.18 13.90
N PRO A 292 15.63 9.68 14.55
CA PRO A 292 14.37 9.39 13.87
C PRO A 292 13.81 10.59 13.09
N GLN A 293 13.98 11.82 13.60
CA GLN A 293 13.56 13.05 12.92
C GLN A 293 14.39 13.33 11.67
N VAL A 294 15.71 13.18 11.73
CA VAL A 294 16.57 13.33 10.54
C VAL A 294 16.22 12.29 9.48
N ALA A 295 15.93 11.05 9.87
CA ALA A 295 15.49 10.01 8.95
C ALA A 295 14.12 10.35 8.32
N LEU A 296 13.19 10.88 9.12
CA LEU A 296 11.91 11.41 8.65
C LEU A 296 12.12 12.52 7.61
N GLU A 297 12.95 13.53 7.89
CA GLU A 297 13.21 14.64 6.97
C GLU A 297 13.74 14.14 5.61
N ASN A 298 14.76 13.26 5.61
CA ASN A 298 15.27 12.67 4.36
C ASN A 298 14.17 11.90 3.61
N PHE A 299 13.27 11.22 4.33
CA PHE A 299 12.15 10.51 3.74
C PHE A 299 11.11 11.46 3.13
N GLN A 300 10.81 12.57 3.80
CA GLN A 300 9.87 13.58 3.30
C GLN A 300 10.36 14.16 1.96
N ASP A 301 11.65 14.45 1.86
CA ASP A 301 12.28 14.96 0.64
C ASP A 301 12.29 13.91 -0.48
N TYR A 302 12.72 12.68 -0.17
CA TYR A 302 12.73 11.58 -1.14
C TYR A 302 11.31 11.28 -1.66
N PHE A 303 10.33 11.20 -0.76
CA PHE A 303 8.95 10.92 -1.10
C PHE A 303 8.36 12.00 -2.01
N ARG A 304 8.66 13.28 -1.75
CA ARG A 304 8.26 14.38 -2.65
C ARG A 304 8.80 14.15 -4.06
N HIS A 305 10.08 13.81 -4.19
CA HIS A 305 10.68 13.50 -5.49
C HIS A 305 10.01 12.31 -6.17
N ALA A 306 9.85 11.17 -5.46
CA ALA A 306 9.20 9.97 -5.99
C ALA A 306 7.75 10.24 -6.47
N LYS A 307 7.02 11.08 -5.73
CA LYS A 307 5.63 11.45 -6.02
C LYS A 307 5.49 12.29 -7.29
N TYR A 308 6.33 13.32 -7.45
CA TYR A 308 6.16 14.33 -8.49
C TYR A 308 7.02 14.12 -9.73
N GLN A 309 8.12 13.36 -9.61
CA GLN A 309 9.08 13.13 -10.69
C GLN A 309 9.26 11.63 -11.00
N GLY A 310 8.72 10.75 -10.16
CA GLY A 310 8.81 9.30 -10.32
C GLY A 310 7.61 8.68 -11.03
N ALA A 311 7.18 7.52 -10.52
CA ALA A 311 6.15 6.66 -11.13
C ALA A 311 4.85 7.40 -11.52
N PRO A 312 4.27 8.31 -10.71
CA PRO A 312 3.02 8.98 -11.07
C PRO A 312 3.12 9.92 -12.27
N ALA A 313 4.29 10.48 -12.57
CA ALA A 313 4.50 11.39 -13.69
C ALA A 313 4.80 10.67 -15.02
N ARG A 314 5.13 9.37 -14.94
CA ARG A 314 5.67 8.59 -16.06
C ARG A 314 4.79 8.61 -17.31
N LEU A 315 3.48 8.40 -17.16
CA LEU A 315 2.55 8.38 -18.30
C LEU A 315 2.57 9.70 -19.09
N MET A 316 2.56 10.84 -18.38
CA MET A 316 2.54 12.15 -19.00
C MET A 316 3.87 12.50 -19.65
N ASN A 317 5.00 12.18 -18.99
CA ASN A 317 6.32 12.35 -19.56
C ASN A 317 6.46 11.56 -20.87
N GLU A 318 6.10 10.27 -20.84
CA GLU A 318 6.15 9.39 -22.03
C GLU A 318 5.20 9.84 -23.15
N LEU A 319 4.02 10.38 -22.83
CA LEU A 319 3.12 10.95 -23.85
C LEU A 319 3.67 12.25 -24.45
N SER A 320 4.32 13.10 -23.65
CA SER A 320 4.85 14.39 -24.11
C SER A 320 6.01 14.26 -25.10
N GLU A 321 6.71 13.12 -25.07
CA GLU A 321 7.83 12.80 -25.95
C GLU A 321 7.39 12.31 -27.34
N ARG A 322 6.09 12.05 -27.55
CA ARG A 322 5.57 11.50 -28.81
C ARG A 322 5.35 12.58 -29.85
N SER A 323 5.90 12.36 -31.05
CA SER A 323 5.77 13.29 -32.18
C SER A 323 4.36 13.34 -32.79
N ASP A 324 3.49 12.37 -32.49
CA ASP A 324 2.13 12.28 -33.01
C ASP A 324 1.06 12.79 -32.04
N VAL A 325 1.43 13.17 -30.80
CA VAL A 325 0.52 13.56 -29.72
C VAL A 325 0.66 15.05 -29.39
N ASP A 326 -0.47 15.75 -29.36
CA ASP A 326 -0.58 17.10 -28.81
C ASP A 326 -1.43 17.05 -27.54
N LEU A 327 -0.79 17.29 -26.39
CA LEU A 327 -1.44 17.25 -25.07
C LEU A 327 -2.25 18.50 -24.76
N GLY A 328 -2.09 19.60 -25.51
CA GLY A 328 -2.70 20.88 -25.16
C GLY A 328 -2.38 21.28 -23.72
N ASN A 329 -3.40 21.50 -22.89
CA ASN A 329 -3.27 21.76 -21.45
C ASN A 329 -3.53 20.55 -20.54
N ILE A 330 -3.52 19.31 -21.06
CA ILE A 330 -3.60 18.12 -20.20
C ILE A 330 -2.35 18.06 -19.32
N ASP A 331 -2.59 18.12 -18.02
CA ASP A 331 -1.57 17.89 -16.99
C ASP A 331 -2.21 17.15 -15.81
N PHE A 332 -1.67 15.98 -15.47
CA PHE A 332 -2.09 15.20 -14.31
C PHE A 332 -1.00 14.19 -13.89
N LEU A 333 -0.97 13.87 -12.60
CA LEU A 333 -0.28 12.69 -12.08
C LEU A 333 -1.22 11.49 -12.14
N GLN A 334 -0.71 10.33 -12.53
CA GLN A 334 -1.49 9.09 -12.57
C GLN A 334 -2.04 8.75 -11.17
N GLN A 335 -3.38 8.76 -11.00
CA GLN A 335 -3.99 8.75 -9.68
C GLN A 335 -4.18 7.37 -9.04
N ASN A 336 -4.25 6.29 -9.82
CA ASN A 336 -4.41 4.91 -9.33
C ASN A 336 -3.09 4.25 -8.88
N ILE A 337 -2.07 5.04 -8.56
CA ILE A 337 -0.79 4.56 -8.02
C ILE A 337 -0.95 4.27 -6.53
N TYR A 338 -0.48 3.13 -6.04
CA TYR A 338 -0.30 2.87 -4.61
C TYR A 338 1.15 3.01 -4.19
N SER A 339 1.43 3.19 -2.91
CA SER A 339 2.78 3.03 -2.38
C SER A 339 2.95 1.58 -1.93
N TRP A 340 3.96 0.90 -2.46
CA TRP A 340 4.34 -0.46 -2.08
C TRP A 340 5.43 -0.32 -1.01
N GLU A 341 5.15 -0.65 0.25
CA GLU A 341 5.97 -0.22 1.37
C GLU A 341 6.13 -1.30 2.44
N THR A 342 7.36 -1.53 2.87
CA THR A 342 7.64 -2.38 4.02
C THR A 342 7.59 -1.62 5.36
N MET A 343 8.02 -0.36 5.41
CA MET A 343 7.99 0.47 6.62
C MET A 343 6.61 1.11 6.83
N VAL A 344 5.63 0.27 7.17
CA VAL A 344 4.19 0.62 7.22
C VAL A 344 3.83 1.78 8.17
N SER A 345 4.67 2.11 9.15
CA SER A 345 4.41 3.26 10.02
C SER A 345 4.38 4.59 9.28
N SER A 346 5.01 4.66 8.10
CA SER A 346 4.99 5.85 7.24
C SER A 346 3.67 6.03 6.46
N ALA A 347 2.76 5.04 6.50
CA ALA A 347 1.55 4.97 5.67
C ALA A 347 0.71 6.26 5.70
N LEU A 348 0.44 6.80 6.89
CA LEU A 348 -0.37 8.00 7.03
C LEU A 348 0.27 9.22 6.36
N TYR A 349 1.59 9.40 6.51
CA TYR A 349 2.28 10.51 5.85
C TYR A 349 2.16 10.40 4.33
N GLN A 350 2.43 9.20 3.80
CA GLN A 350 2.35 8.93 2.37
C GLN A 350 0.94 9.22 1.82
N LEU A 351 -0.11 8.83 2.54
CA LEU A 351 -1.50 9.03 2.09
C LEU A 351 -2.06 10.45 2.34
N THR A 352 -1.49 11.24 3.25
CA THR A 352 -2.08 12.54 3.66
C THR A 352 -1.53 13.73 2.87
N ARG A 353 -0.25 13.73 2.49
CA ARG A 353 0.41 14.92 1.92
C ARG A 353 -0.06 15.22 0.49
N CYS A 354 -1.14 16.01 0.40
CA CYS A 354 -1.58 16.71 -0.79
C CYS A 354 -1.35 18.21 -0.56
N GLU A 355 -0.37 18.80 -1.24
CA GLU A 355 -0.27 20.26 -1.31
C GLU A 355 -1.49 20.77 -2.12
N ALA A 356 -2.07 21.90 -1.71
CA ALA A 356 -3.31 22.40 -2.33
C ALA A 356 -3.09 22.67 -3.82
N GLY A 357 -3.77 21.91 -4.69
CA GLY A 357 -3.65 22.02 -6.15
C GLY A 357 -2.76 20.97 -6.81
N GLU A 358 -2.11 20.08 -6.05
CA GLU A 358 -1.16 19.09 -6.56
C GLU A 358 -1.61 17.65 -6.26
N GLY A 359 -1.34 16.72 -7.18
CA GLY A 359 -2.08 15.46 -7.31
C GLY A 359 -2.25 14.59 -6.03
N LYS A 360 -3.41 13.90 -5.98
CA LYS A 360 -3.89 13.03 -4.89
C LYS A 360 -3.21 11.66 -4.80
N VAL A 361 -1.93 11.56 -5.13
CA VAL A 361 -1.18 10.30 -5.09
C VAL A 361 -0.42 10.15 -3.77
N PRO A 362 -0.20 8.92 -3.28
CA PRO A 362 -0.77 7.65 -3.74
C PRO A 362 -2.26 7.49 -3.37
N SER A 363 -2.97 6.63 -4.11
CA SER A 363 -4.36 6.21 -3.87
C SER A 363 -4.51 5.14 -2.79
N ALA A 364 -3.44 4.42 -2.49
CA ALA A 364 -3.43 3.38 -1.47
C ALA A 364 -2.02 3.14 -0.92
N ILE A 365 -1.96 2.40 0.19
CA ILE A 365 -0.72 1.85 0.77
C ILE A 365 -0.80 0.32 0.76
N VAL A 366 0.23 -0.36 0.27
CA VAL A 366 0.30 -1.82 0.18
C VAL A 366 1.50 -2.30 0.97
N PHE A 367 1.27 -3.23 1.89
CA PHE A 367 2.34 -3.81 2.68
C PHE A 367 3.19 -4.78 1.85
N GLU A 368 4.50 -4.53 1.89
CA GLU A 368 5.54 -5.48 1.52
C GLU A 368 6.04 -6.22 2.77
N PRO A 369 5.86 -7.54 2.87
CA PRO A 369 6.45 -8.30 3.94
C PRO A 369 7.97 -8.31 3.84
N PRO A 370 8.70 -7.94 4.90
CA PRO A 370 10.15 -8.04 4.91
C PRO A 370 10.60 -9.49 4.81
N GLY A 371 11.88 -9.68 4.47
CA GLY A 371 12.52 -11.00 4.46
C GLY A 371 12.26 -11.79 5.75
N ARG A 372 11.71 -13.00 5.61
CA ARG A 372 11.39 -13.98 6.66
C ARG A 372 10.21 -13.62 7.58
N PHE A 373 9.24 -12.83 7.13
CA PHE A 373 8.07 -12.40 7.93
C PHE A 373 7.18 -13.58 8.36
N GLY A 374 6.76 -13.61 9.63
CA GLY A 374 5.84 -14.65 10.13
C GLY A 374 5.58 -14.51 11.62
N THR A 375 4.42 -14.99 12.08
CA THR A 375 3.94 -14.81 13.45
C THR A 375 4.92 -15.33 14.49
N LEU A 376 5.42 -16.55 14.27
CA LEU A 376 6.35 -17.25 15.15
C LEU A 376 7.80 -16.72 15.09
N ARG A 377 8.12 -15.83 14.15
CA ARG A 377 9.39 -15.09 14.16
C ARG A 377 9.21 -13.71 14.75
N THR A 378 8.30 -12.92 14.17
CA THR A 378 8.24 -11.48 14.40
C THR A 378 7.69 -11.12 15.77
N LEU A 379 6.66 -11.82 16.27
CA LEU A 379 6.11 -11.49 17.59
C LEU A 379 7.08 -11.83 18.73
N PRO A 380 7.80 -12.97 18.72
CA PRO A 380 8.93 -13.20 19.63
C PRO A 380 9.98 -12.07 19.62
N GLU A 381 10.42 -11.64 18.43
CA GLU A 381 11.39 -10.52 18.30
C GLU A 381 10.83 -9.23 18.91
N MET A 382 9.57 -8.89 18.60
CA MET A 382 8.89 -7.72 19.18
C MET A 382 8.77 -7.79 20.71
N ASN A 383 8.37 -8.94 21.27
CA ASN A 383 8.27 -9.13 22.71
C ASN A 383 9.64 -8.93 23.39
N MET A 384 10.68 -9.55 22.84
CA MET A 384 12.04 -9.46 23.37
C MET A 384 12.63 -8.05 23.22
N ALA A 385 12.40 -7.36 22.10
CA ALA A 385 12.94 -6.02 21.86
C ALA A 385 12.17 -4.94 22.63
N TYR A 386 10.84 -5.01 22.67
CA TYR A 386 10.00 -3.93 23.19
C TYR A 386 9.45 -4.21 24.58
N GLY A 387 9.66 -5.40 25.17
CA GLY A 387 9.21 -5.73 26.53
C GLY A 387 7.68 -5.85 26.68
N CYS A 388 6.97 -6.03 25.57
CA CYS A 388 5.57 -6.43 25.56
C CYS A 388 5.44 -7.96 25.70
N GLN A 389 4.22 -8.43 25.94
CA GLN A 389 3.89 -9.86 26.00
C GLN A 389 2.70 -10.17 25.09
N ILE A 390 2.90 -10.02 23.79
CA ILE A 390 1.87 -10.33 22.78
C ILE A 390 1.87 -11.84 22.53
N PRO A 391 0.71 -12.53 22.60
CA PRO A 391 0.63 -13.96 22.32
C PRO A 391 1.07 -14.30 20.88
N VAL A 392 1.88 -15.35 20.72
CA VAL A 392 2.53 -15.70 19.44
C VAL A 392 1.84 -16.83 18.69
N ASP A 393 0.79 -17.41 19.27
CA ASP A 393 0.04 -18.56 18.75
C ASP A 393 -1.07 -18.20 17.75
N ASN A 394 -1.30 -16.89 17.54
CA ASN A 394 -2.37 -16.40 16.67
C ASN A 394 -1.85 -15.38 15.64
N PRO A 395 -1.89 -15.69 14.33
CA PRO A 395 -1.43 -14.77 13.28
C PRO A 395 -2.20 -13.44 13.25
N LYS A 396 -3.41 -13.39 13.84
CA LYS A 396 -4.16 -12.16 14.03
C LYS A 396 -3.37 -11.10 14.79
N ASN A 397 -2.55 -11.49 15.76
CA ASN A 397 -1.85 -10.52 16.59
C ASN A 397 -0.78 -9.77 15.79
N LEU A 398 -0.02 -10.48 14.94
CA LEU A 398 0.93 -9.86 14.02
C LEU A 398 0.20 -9.03 12.96
N ALA A 399 -0.83 -9.62 12.34
CA ALA A 399 -1.60 -8.95 11.30
C ALA A 399 -2.26 -7.66 11.79
N SER A 400 -2.79 -7.63 13.02
CA SER A 400 -3.43 -6.44 13.59
C SER A 400 -2.46 -5.28 13.79
N ILE A 401 -1.18 -5.56 14.05
CA ILE A 401 -0.15 -4.53 14.15
C ILE A 401 0.11 -3.93 12.76
N ILE A 402 0.35 -4.78 11.76
CA ILE A 402 0.67 -4.31 10.40
C ILE A 402 -0.54 -3.62 9.77
N TYR A 403 -1.70 -4.26 9.77
CA TYR A 403 -2.92 -3.74 9.17
C TYR A 403 -3.48 -2.56 9.96
N GLY A 404 -3.17 -2.43 11.25
CA GLY A 404 -3.51 -1.24 12.04
C GLY A 404 -2.92 0.03 11.46
N PHE A 405 -1.68 -0.01 10.95
CA PHE A 405 -1.06 1.13 10.25
C PHE A 405 -1.74 1.43 8.91
N LEU A 406 -1.96 0.41 8.11
CA LEU A 406 -2.51 0.55 6.75
C LEU A 406 -3.97 1.00 6.78
N ARG A 407 -4.81 0.34 7.59
CA ARG A 407 -6.23 0.65 7.76
C ARG A 407 -6.41 2.03 8.40
N GLY A 408 -5.64 2.36 9.43
CA GLY A 408 -5.68 3.68 10.06
C GLY A 408 -5.41 4.81 9.06
N ALA A 409 -4.35 4.67 8.27
CA ALA A 409 -4.00 5.63 7.22
C ALA A 409 -5.12 5.74 6.16
N ALA A 410 -5.65 4.61 5.69
CA ALA A 410 -6.75 4.55 4.74
C ALA A 410 -8.06 5.18 5.28
N ARG A 411 -8.34 4.99 6.57
CA ARG A 411 -9.51 5.58 7.25
C ARG A 411 -9.43 7.10 7.28
N LEU A 412 -8.30 7.67 7.68
CA LEU A 412 -8.14 9.11 7.85
C LEU A 412 -8.10 9.89 6.54
N THR A 413 -7.73 9.23 5.45
CA THR A 413 -7.53 9.87 4.14
C THR A 413 -8.60 9.51 3.10
N ASP A 414 -9.56 8.66 3.48
CA ASP A 414 -10.52 8.00 2.58
C ASP A 414 -9.86 7.35 1.35
N LYS A 415 -8.64 6.83 1.55
CA LYS A 415 -7.90 6.07 0.55
C LYS A 415 -8.03 4.58 0.82
N ASP A 416 -7.35 3.78 0.01
CA ASP A 416 -7.38 2.34 0.09
C ASP A 416 -6.11 1.77 0.70
N TRP A 417 -6.09 0.47 0.94
CA TRP A 417 -4.90 -0.24 1.39
C TRP A 417 -4.87 -1.68 0.88
N GLY A 418 -3.74 -2.36 1.02
CA GLY A 418 -3.63 -3.77 0.69
C GLY A 418 -2.39 -4.44 1.26
N MET A 419 -2.13 -5.66 0.79
CA MET A 419 -0.99 -6.46 1.22
C MET A 419 -0.43 -7.27 0.06
N SER A 420 0.82 -7.69 0.20
CA SER A 420 1.46 -8.64 -0.69
C SER A 420 1.94 -9.87 0.06
N ILE A 421 2.20 -10.95 -0.67
CA ILE A 421 2.89 -12.15 -0.19
C ILE A 421 4.21 -12.29 -0.92
N TYR A 422 5.27 -12.50 -0.14
CA TYR A 422 6.62 -12.78 -0.61
C TYR A 422 6.99 -14.21 -0.24
N GLY A 423 7.91 -14.82 -0.99
CA GLY A 423 8.46 -16.16 -0.77
C GLY A 423 9.16 -16.35 0.57
N ALA A 424 9.34 -15.28 1.35
CA ALA A 424 9.92 -15.33 2.68
C ALA A 424 8.85 -15.27 3.79
N VAL A 425 7.58 -15.09 3.43
CA VAL A 425 6.47 -15.16 4.39
C VAL A 425 6.26 -16.61 4.83
N ASP A 426 6.03 -16.82 6.12
CA ASP A 426 5.69 -18.13 6.66
C ASP A 426 4.42 -18.67 6.01
N ARG A 427 4.53 -19.83 5.37
CA ARG A 427 3.46 -20.47 4.61
C ARG A 427 2.23 -20.77 5.45
N ALA A 428 2.42 -21.02 6.75
CA ALA A 428 1.32 -21.28 7.66
C ALA A 428 0.39 -20.06 7.80
N ASP A 429 0.94 -18.85 7.61
CA ASP A 429 0.21 -17.60 7.81
C ASP A 429 -0.45 -17.10 6.51
N THR A 430 0.13 -17.38 5.33
CA THR A 430 -0.22 -16.69 4.07
C THR A 430 -1.70 -16.71 3.71
N PHE A 431 -2.35 -17.88 3.74
CA PHE A 431 -3.78 -18.01 3.42
C PHE A 431 -4.65 -17.20 4.37
N TRP A 432 -4.36 -17.27 5.67
CA TRP A 432 -5.12 -16.59 6.71
C TRP A 432 -4.93 -15.08 6.66
N LEU A 433 -3.70 -14.62 6.42
CA LEU A 433 -3.39 -13.19 6.29
C LEU A 433 -4.20 -12.54 5.16
N GLN A 434 -4.32 -13.21 4.01
CA GLN A 434 -5.08 -12.68 2.87
C GLN A 434 -6.58 -12.57 3.16
N THR A 435 -7.21 -13.62 3.69
CA THR A 435 -8.65 -13.57 4.00
C THR A 435 -8.95 -12.59 5.14
N HIS A 436 -8.06 -12.50 6.14
CA HIS A 436 -8.21 -11.52 7.20
C HIS A 436 -8.07 -10.08 6.70
N ALA A 437 -7.11 -9.80 5.81
CA ALA A 437 -6.96 -8.49 5.19
C ALA A 437 -8.21 -8.12 4.37
N TYR A 438 -8.79 -9.08 3.64
CA TYR A 438 -10.07 -8.90 2.95
C TYR A 438 -11.19 -8.50 3.91
N ASP A 439 -11.32 -9.20 5.03
CA ASP A 439 -12.36 -8.91 6.03
C ASP A 439 -12.19 -7.54 6.70
N LEU A 440 -10.98 -6.98 6.67
CA LEU A 440 -10.66 -5.64 7.18
C LEU A 440 -10.71 -4.53 6.12
N GLY A 441 -11.10 -4.85 4.88
CA GLY A 441 -11.29 -3.85 3.84
C GLY A 441 -10.10 -3.63 2.89
N ALA A 442 -9.10 -4.52 2.85
CA ALA A 442 -8.02 -4.45 1.87
C ALA A 442 -8.54 -4.58 0.43
N LYS A 443 -7.97 -3.82 -0.50
CA LYS A 443 -8.27 -3.90 -1.92
C LYS A 443 -7.20 -4.63 -2.73
N PHE A 444 -5.93 -4.49 -2.37
CA PHE A 444 -4.82 -5.06 -3.14
C PHE A 444 -4.27 -6.32 -2.47
N PHE A 445 -4.08 -7.37 -3.27
CA PHE A 445 -3.56 -8.68 -2.87
C PHE A 445 -2.53 -9.15 -3.89
N LEU A 446 -1.28 -8.79 -3.63
CA LEU A 446 -0.23 -8.91 -4.63
C LEU A 446 0.76 -10.03 -4.30
N TYR A 447 1.48 -10.48 -5.32
CA TYR A 447 2.54 -11.48 -5.16
C TYR A 447 3.84 -10.94 -5.73
N TRP A 448 4.92 -11.12 -4.98
CA TRP A 448 6.25 -10.97 -5.53
C TRP A 448 6.73 -12.33 -6.04
N ASP A 449 6.88 -12.43 -7.36
CA ASP A 449 7.06 -13.68 -8.09
C ASP A 449 8.47 -13.78 -8.72
N SER A 450 9.43 -13.03 -8.20
CA SER A 450 10.81 -13.07 -8.68
C SER A 450 11.80 -12.89 -7.52
N TYR A 451 13.09 -12.99 -7.84
CA TYR A 451 14.21 -12.68 -6.94
C TYR A 451 14.29 -13.53 -5.65
N GLN A 452 15.16 -14.54 -5.66
CA GLN A 452 15.63 -15.26 -4.47
C GLN A 452 14.52 -15.59 -3.45
N LEU A 453 14.74 -15.26 -2.16
CA LEU A 453 13.78 -15.53 -1.09
C LEU A 453 12.48 -14.74 -1.22
N ALA A 454 12.41 -13.70 -2.04
CA ALA A 454 11.19 -12.91 -2.23
C ALA A 454 10.18 -13.62 -3.16
N CYS A 455 10.63 -14.58 -3.97
CA CYS A 455 9.84 -15.25 -4.99
C CYS A 455 8.77 -16.20 -4.40
N VAL A 456 7.50 -15.92 -4.67
CA VAL A 456 6.39 -16.87 -4.54
C VAL A 456 6.29 -17.68 -5.85
N PRO A 457 6.48 -19.02 -5.81
CA PRO A 457 6.37 -19.83 -7.01
C PRO A 457 4.99 -19.79 -7.67
N TYR A 458 4.96 -20.00 -9.00
CA TYR A 458 3.77 -19.94 -9.85
C TYR A 458 2.57 -20.74 -9.29
N ASN A 459 2.74 -22.04 -9.05
CA ASN A 459 1.67 -22.86 -8.47
C ASN A 459 1.26 -22.43 -7.05
N GLU A 460 2.15 -21.83 -6.27
CA GLU A 460 1.84 -21.36 -4.91
C GLU A 460 0.92 -20.13 -4.97
N TYR A 461 1.23 -19.12 -5.79
CA TYR A 461 0.34 -17.96 -5.90
C TYR A 461 -0.98 -18.29 -6.61
N LEU A 462 -1.03 -19.30 -7.49
CA LEU A 462 -2.29 -19.80 -8.04
C LEU A 462 -3.18 -20.41 -6.94
N ALA A 463 -2.59 -21.20 -6.03
CA ALA A 463 -3.31 -21.78 -4.91
C ALA A 463 -3.86 -20.71 -3.95
N LEU A 464 -3.02 -19.72 -3.60
CA LEU A 464 -3.42 -18.56 -2.79
C LEU A 464 -4.56 -17.77 -3.45
N SER A 465 -4.45 -17.52 -4.76
CA SER A 465 -5.46 -16.78 -5.53
C SER A 465 -6.80 -17.53 -5.58
N ARG A 466 -6.78 -18.86 -5.76
CA ARG A 466 -8.01 -19.68 -5.73
C ARG A 466 -8.71 -19.60 -4.37
N ASN A 467 -7.95 -19.66 -3.29
CA ASN A 467 -8.50 -19.51 -1.94
C ASN A 467 -9.13 -18.13 -1.72
N LEU A 468 -8.41 -17.06 -2.07
CA LEU A 468 -8.91 -15.69 -1.93
C LEU A 468 -10.13 -15.42 -2.83
N ARG A 469 -10.15 -15.99 -4.04
CA ARG A 469 -11.32 -15.94 -4.93
C ARG A 469 -12.53 -16.60 -4.28
N ALA A 470 -12.39 -17.81 -3.74
CA ALA A 470 -13.48 -18.51 -3.06
C ALA A 470 -14.00 -17.72 -1.85
N HIS A 471 -13.10 -17.09 -1.08
CA HIS A 471 -13.48 -16.20 0.03
C HIS A 471 -14.25 -14.96 -0.47
N THR A 472 -13.80 -14.34 -1.56
CA THR A 472 -14.45 -13.16 -2.17
C THR A 472 -15.83 -13.49 -2.71
N GLU A 473 -16.00 -14.65 -3.34
CA GLU A 473 -17.29 -15.10 -3.90
C GLU A 473 -18.30 -15.49 -2.82
N SER A 474 -17.84 -15.94 -1.64
CA SER A 474 -18.68 -16.23 -0.48
C SER A 474 -19.02 -15.00 0.36
N HIS A 475 -18.24 -13.91 0.25
CA HIS A 475 -18.42 -12.67 1.01
C HIS A 475 -18.51 -11.40 0.12
N PRO A 476 -19.29 -11.39 -0.98
CA PRO A 476 -19.17 -10.36 -2.04
C PRO A 476 -19.60 -8.95 -1.62
N ASN A 477 -20.43 -8.82 -0.59
CA ASN A 477 -21.01 -7.54 -0.17
C ASN A 477 -20.12 -6.85 0.87
N ARG A 478 -19.20 -6.01 0.41
CA ARG A 478 -18.25 -5.29 1.28
C ARG A 478 -18.64 -3.82 1.40
N ASN A 479 -18.98 -3.38 2.61
CA ASN A 479 -19.03 -1.93 2.89
C ASN A 479 -17.63 -1.45 3.29
N LEU A 480 -16.78 -1.15 2.30
CA LEU A 480 -15.39 -0.75 2.53
C LEU A 480 -15.26 0.45 3.48
N GLY A 481 -16.18 1.42 3.39
CA GLY A 481 -16.21 2.56 4.31
C GLY A 481 -16.37 2.13 5.78
N LYS A 482 -17.29 1.20 6.06
CA LYS A 482 -17.46 0.62 7.40
C LYS A 482 -16.28 -0.24 7.83
N LEU A 483 -15.73 -1.05 6.93
CA LEU A 483 -14.59 -1.92 7.24
C LEU A 483 -13.35 -1.09 7.63
N LYS A 484 -13.08 0.02 6.91
CA LYS A 484 -12.01 0.97 7.27
C LYS A 484 -12.22 1.61 8.65
N GLN A 485 -13.47 1.71 9.13
CA GLN A 485 -13.82 2.31 10.42
C GLN A 485 -13.94 1.29 11.57
N ALA A 486 -13.48 0.05 11.38
CA ALA A 486 -13.64 -1.01 12.37
C ALA A 486 -12.89 -0.77 13.70
N ALA A 487 -11.91 0.13 13.75
CA ALA A 487 -11.15 0.44 14.96
C ALA A 487 -11.90 1.39 15.90
N GLU A 488 -11.85 1.10 17.20
CA GLU A 488 -12.37 1.96 18.26
C GLU A 488 -11.28 2.86 18.85
N VAL A 489 -10.02 2.42 18.77
CA VAL A 489 -8.86 3.07 19.40
C VAL A 489 -7.86 3.51 18.32
N ALA A 490 -7.25 4.68 18.48
CA ALA A 490 -6.07 5.07 17.72
C ALA A 490 -4.85 5.16 18.64
N ILE A 491 -3.73 4.53 18.26
CA ILE A 491 -2.46 4.63 18.97
C ILE A 491 -1.46 5.36 18.07
N LEU A 492 -1.03 6.54 18.52
CA LEU A 492 -0.15 7.43 17.79
C LEU A 492 1.28 7.29 18.28
N LEU A 493 2.20 7.07 17.34
CA LEU A 493 3.64 6.98 17.54
C LEU A 493 4.30 8.29 17.10
N PRO A 494 5.39 8.77 17.76
CA PRO A 494 6.08 9.96 17.28
C PRO A 494 6.54 9.79 15.82
N PRO A 495 6.38 10.82 14.97
CA PRO A 495 6.81 10.77 13.58
C PRO A 495 8.29 10.41 13.46
N GLY A 496 8.61 9.55 12.49
CA GLY A 496 9.98 9.05 12.28
C GLY A 496 10.34 7.82 13.10
N TYR A 497 9.60 7.44 14.15
CA TYR A 497 9.79 6.14 14.79
C TYR A 497 9.09 5.07 13.94
N ASN A 498 9.71 3.92 13.71
CA ASN A 498 9.13 2.86 12.89
C ASN A 498 9.52 1.46 13.40
N LEU A 499 9.07 0.43 12.70
CA LEU A 499 9.29 -0.97 13.08
C LEU A 499 10.56 -1.59 12.46
N GLY A 500 11.34 -0.82 11.69
CA GLY A 500 12.42 -1.31 10.83
C GLY A 500 11.93 -1.81 9.45
N HIS A 501 12.85 -2.35 8.64
CA HIS A 501 12.59 -2.91 7.29
C HIS A 501 12.71 -4.45 7.30
N VAL A 502 13.73 -5.03 6.64
CA VAL A 502 14.04 -6.47 6.48
C VAL A 502 13.94 -7.28 7.79
N TYR A 503 14.11 -6.58 8.91
CA TYR A 503 14.36 -7.13 10.22
C TYR A 503 13.39 -6.56 11.26
N MET A 504 12.13 -6.49 10.88
CA MET A 504 11.08 -6.01 11.76
C MET A 504 11.10 -6.76 13.11
N GLY A 505 11.19 -6.00 14.20
CA GLY A 505 11.28 -6.55 15.56
C GLY A 505 12.70 -6.64 16.15
N LYS A 506 13.78 -6.36 15.39
CA LYS A 506 15.19 -6.45 15.88
C LYS A 506 15.67 -5.30 16.77
N GLY A 507 14.79 -4.45 17.27
CA GLY A 507 15.21 -3.38 18.17
C GLY A 507 16.14 -2.33 17.55
N ASN A 508 15.96 -2.02 16.27
CA ASN A 508 16.49 -0.80 15.67
C ASN A 508 15.43 -0.10 14.80
N LEU A 509 15.46 1.23 14.80
CA LEU A 509 14.58 2.03 13.97
C LEU A 509 15.18 2.13 12.56
N TRP A 510 14.32 2.20 11.55
CA TRP A 510 14.66 2.24 10.12
C TRP A 510 15.51 1.06 9.61
N GLY A 511 15.75 0.02 10.43
CA GLY A 511 16.72 -1.01 10.09
C GLY A 511 18.15 -0.47 9.96
N LEU A 512 18.48 0.54 10.77
CA LEU A 512 19.79 1.19 10.87
C LEU A 512 20.38 0.92 12.25
N ASN A 513 21.62 0.45 12.30
CA ASN A 513 22.27 0.11 13.58
C ASN A 513 22.49 1.35 14.46
N GLU A 514 22.73 2.49 13.83
CA GLU A 514 22.91 3.79 14.49
C GLU A 514 21.64 4.30 15.18
N LEU A 515 20.48 3.76 14.83
CA LEU A 515 19.18 4.04 15.48
C LEU A 515 18.73 2.85 16.34
N ASN A 516 19.67 2.23 17.05
CA ASN A 516 19.39 1.17 18.03
C ASN A 516 18.57 1.68 19.22
N LEU A 517 17.85 0.77 19.90
CA LEU A 517 16.89 1.14 20.95
C LEU A 517 17.51 1.72 22.24
N GLU A 518 18.81 1.57 22.49
CA GLU A 518 19.45 2.08 23.71
C GLU A 518 19.88 3.54 23.62
N ARG A 519 19.86 4.11 22.42
CA ARG A 519 20.23 5.50 22.19
C ARG A 519 19.19 6.47 22.74
N LEU A 520 19.68 7.58 23.28
CA LEU A 520 18.85 8.66 23.81
C LEU A 520 18.34 9.57 22.70
N ASN A 521 17.08 9.96 22.80
CA ASN A 521 16.49 11.01 21.97
C ASN A 521 16.79 12.40 22.56
N GLN A 522 16.29 13.46 21.89
CA GLN A 522 16.50 14.85 22.32
C GLN A 522 15.86 15.20 23.69
N LYS A 523 15.00 14.34 24.24
CA LYS A 523 14.41 14.46 25.59
C LYS A 523 15.19 13.69 26.65
N GLY A 524 16.32 13.06 26.30
CA GLY A 524 17.08 12.22 27.21
C GLY A 524 16.40 10.88 27.51
N ILE A 525 15.50 10.42 26.64
CA ILE A 525 14.76 9.17 26.79
C ILE A 525 15.26 8.18 25.74
N LYS A 526 15.48 6.92 26.15
CA LYS A 526 15.87 5.86 25.23
C LYS A 526 14.75 5.57 24.23
N TYR A 527 15.08 5.32 22.96
CA TYR A 527 14.09 4.90 21.97
C TYR A 527 13.31 3.64 22.43
N ARG A 528 13.95 2.74 23.20
CA ARG A 528 13.27 1.57 23.82
C ARG A 528 12.07 1.95 24.65
N VAL A 529 12.15 3.02 25.46
CA VAL A 529 11.05 3.42 26.35
C VAL A 529 9.84 3.87 25.54
N VAL A 530 10.08 4.67 24.49
CA VAL A 530 9.02 5.12 23.58
C VAL A 530 8.35 3.92 22.90
N MET A 531 9.14 3.03 22.30
CA MET A 531 8.60 1.85 21.62
C MET A 531 7.95 0.85 22.58
N HIS A 532 8.48 0.68 23.80
CA HIS A 532 7.87 -0.14 24.85
C HIS A 532 6.46 0.34 25.20
N ASN A 533 6.29 1.65 25.38
CA ASN A 533 4.97 2.22 25.65
C ASN A 533 4.00 1.98 24.49
N PHE A 534 4.44 2.18 23.25
CA PHE A 534 3.64 1.93 22.06
C PHE A 534 3.16 0.48 21.98
N PHE A 535 4.07 -0.48 22.10
CA PHE A 535 3.72 -1.91 22.02
C PHE A 535 2.94 -2.43 23.23
N THR A 536 3.08 -1.79 24.40
CA THR A 536 2.28 -2.15 25.59
C THR A 536 0.81 -1.72 25.43
N GLU A 537 0.53 -0.59 24.80
CA GLU A 537 -0.85 -0.18 24.50
C GLU A 537 -1.48 -1.02 23.38
N ILE A 538 -0.67 -1.48 22.42
CA ILE A 538 -1.07 -2.51 21.43
C ILE A 538 -1.44 -3.81 22.15
N GLU A 539 -0.56 -4.30 23.04
CA GLU A 539 -0.79 -5.50 23.84
C GLU A 539 -2.11 -5.38 24.63
N ARG A 540 -2.38 -4.20 25.21
CA ARG A 540 -3.62 -3.92 25.93
C ARG A 540 -4.85 -4.06 25.04
N CYS A 541 -4.84 -3.48 23.85
CA CYS A 541 -5.97 -3.57 22.92
C CYS A 541 -6.20 -5.02 22.46
N ILE A 542 -5.11 -5.76 22.15
CA ILE A 542 -5.19 -7.19 21.80
C ILE A 542 -5.86 -7.99 22.92
N ARG A 543 -5.42 -7.82 24.17
CA ARG A 543 -5.95 -8.57 25.32
C ARG A 543 -7.40 -8.24 25.65
N PHE A 544 -7.84 -7.02 25.37
CA PHE A 544 -9.24 -6.61 25.54
C PHE A 544 -10.11 -6.94 24.33
N GLY A 545 -9.53 -7.47 23.25
CA GLY A 545 -10.26 -7.76 22.02
C GLY A 545 -10.77 -6.50 21.31
N VAL A 546 -10.15 -5.34 21.58
CA VAL A 546 -10.54 -4.05 21.00
C VAL A 546 -9.77 -3.82 19.71
N ALA A 547 -10.48 -3.47 18.64
CA ALA A 547 -9.84 -3.12 17.37
C ALA A 547 -9.18 -1.73 17.46
N TYR A 548 -7.96 -1.62 16.96
CA TYR A 548 -7.15 -0.40 17.02
C TYR A 548 -6.49 -0.08 15.68
N ASP A 549 -6.32 1.21 15.40
CA ASP A 549 -5.49 1.72 14.32
C ASP A 549 -4.18 2.28 14.89
N LEU A 550 -3.11 2.21 14.09
CA LEU A 550 -1.79 2.69 14.44
C LEU A 550 -1.38 3.79 13.47
N LEU A 551 -0.81 4.88 13.95
CA LEU A 551 -0.54 6.05 13.12
C LEU A 551 0.73 6.75 13.61
N TRP A 552 1.37 7.54 12.74
CA TRP A 552 2.22 8.62 13.22
C TRP A 552 1.36 9.77 13.77
N ASP A 553 1.82 10.39 14.86
CA ASP A 553 1.22 11.59 15.44
C ASP A 553 1.58 12.81 14.58
N LEU A 554 0.93 12.92 13.42
CA LEU A 554 1.07 14.06 12.52
C LEU A 554 0.15 15.21 13.00
N ASP A 555 0.46 16.42 12.55
CA ASP A 555 -0.38 17.58 12.84
C ASP A 555 -1.75 17.48 12.15
N GLU A 556 -2.76 18.13 12.74
CA GLU A 556 -4.09 18.35 12.15
C GLU A 556 -4.91 17.07 11.85
N LEU A 557 -4.62 15.96 12.53
CA LEU A 557 -5.40 14.73 12.36
C LEU A 557 -6.81 14.84 12.94
N ASN A 558 -7.82 14.52 12.14
CA ASN A 558 -9.18 14.36 12.60
C ASN A 558 -9.38 12.97 13.23
N LEU A 559 -9.31 12.92 14.56
CA LEU A 559 -9.42 11.68 15.33
C LEU A 559 -10.75 11.53 16.08
N LEU A 560 -11.74 12.39 15.80
CA LEU A 560 -13.02 12.45 16.54
C LEU A 560 -13.85 11.18 16.43
N ALA A 561 -13.62 10.37 15.40
CA ALA A 561 -14.36 9.12 15.19
C ALA A 561 -13.80 7.94 16.00
N TYR A 562 -12.68 8.11 16.72
CA TYR A 562 -12.16 7.10 17.65
C TYR A 562 -12.74 7.34 19.03
N ARG A 563 -13.13 6.26 19.73
CA ARG A 563 -13.58 6.33 21.13
C ARG A 563 -12.43 6.76 22.05
N GLU A 564 -11.22 6.30 21.75
CA GLU A 564 -10.02 6.55 22.54
C GLU A 564 -8.84 6.86 21.61
N VAL A 565 -8.06 7.90 21.95
CA VAL A 565 -6.82 8.26 21.27
C VAL A 565 -5.67 8.22 22.27
N ILE A 566 -4.65 7.44 21.95
CA ILE A 566 -3.48 7.22 22.80
C ILE A 566 -2.27 7.79 22.07
N ARG A 567 -1.63 8.82 22.63
CA ARG A 567 -0.42 9.43 22.07
C ARG A 567 0.79 9.02 22.88
N ILE A 568 1.72 8.33 22.25
CA ILE A 568 3.03 8.04 22.82
C ILE A 568 3.93 9.23 22.56
N LYS A 569 4.50 9.81 23.62
CA LYS A 569 5.37 10.98 23.51
C LYS A 569 6.84 10.62 23.56
N GLU A 570 7.66 11.44 22.92
CA GLU A 570 9.12 11.29 22.96
C GLU A 570 9.73 11.46 24.35
N ASP A 571 9.05 12.16 25.25
CA ASP A 571 9.46 12.28 26.66
C ASP A 571 9.12 11.03 27.49
N GLY A 572 8.65 9.95 26.86
CA GLY A 572 8.32 8.68 27.52
C GLY A 572 6.94 8.66 28.17
N LYS A 573 6.17 9.75 28.11
CA LYS A 573 4.81 9.80 28.65
C LYS A 573 3.79 9.25 27.67
N VAL A 574 2.64 8.86 28.19
CA VAL A 574 1.48 8.41 27.41
C VAL A 574 0.30 9.33 27.71
N GLU A 575 -0.19 10.01 26.68
CA GLU A 575 -1.40 10.82 26.76
C GLU A 575 -2.59 10.01 26.24
N VAL A 576 -3.68 9.98 27.00
CA VAL A 576 -4.92 9.32 26.61
C VAL A 576 -6.04 10.36 26.56
N VAL A 577 -6.77 10.38 25.45
CA VAL A 577 -7.94 11.23 25.24
C VAL A 577 -9.15 10.34 24.97
N GLU A 578 -10.19 10.52 25.76
CA GLU A 578 -11.48 9.83 25.65
C GLU A 578 -12.64 10.79 26.00
N GLU A 579 -13.90 10.37 25.89
CA GLU A 579 -15.08 11.22 26.15
C GLU A 579 -15.09 11.88 27.55
N GLY A 580 -14.32 11.35 28.51
CA GLY A 580 -14.17 11.90 29.87
C GLY A 580 -13.07 12.94 30.05
N GLY A 581 -12.28 13.23 29.01
CA GLY A 581 -11.20 14.22 29.04
C GLY A 581 -9.83 13.65 28.69
N LYS A 582 -8.78 14.35 29.13
CA LYS A 582 -7.39 14.05 28.81
C LYS A 582 -6.62 13.65 30.06
N SER A 583 -5.97 12.50 30.01
CA SER A 583 -5.09 11.97 31.06
C SER A 583 -3.66 11.83 30.55
N ILE A 584 -2.68 12.09 31.40
CA ILE A 584 -1.26 11.89 31.10
C ILE A 584 -0.69 10.91 32.11
N TYR A 585 -0.08 9.85 31.61
CA TYR A 585 0.58 8.80 32.39
C TYR A 585 2.08 8.87 32.18
N ASP A 586 2.84 8.51 33.22
CA ASP A 586 4.31 8.43 33.13
C ASP A 586 4.80 7.27 32.25
N LYS A 587 3.94 6.28 31.99
CA LYS A 587 4.19 5.12 31.13
C LYS A 587 2.88 4.53 30.61
N ALA A 588 2.98 3.60 29.66
CA ALA A 588 1.82 2.87 29.13
C ALA A 588 1.07 2.07 30.21
N ARG A 589 -0.24 1.89 29.99
CA ARG A 589 -1.12 1.11 30.85
C ARG A 589 -0.91 -0.37 30.55
N THR A 590 -0.19 -1.06 31.43
CA THR A 590 0.07 -2.49 31.28
C THR A 590 -1.21 -3.31 31.48
N PRO A 591 -1.60 -4.16 30.51
CA PRO A 591 -2.76 -5.03 30.69
C PRO A 591 -2.47 -6.18 31.65
N VAL A 592 -3.53 -6.89 32.07
CA VAL A 592 -3.38 -8.15 32.79
C VAL A 592 -2.69 -9.18 31.88
N ARG A 593 -1.51 -9.63 32.31
CA ARG A 593 -0.69 -10.63 31.62
C ARG A 593 -1.03 -12.05 32.08
N PRO A 594 -0.72 -13.09 31.28
CA PRO A 594 -1.02 -14.47 31.62
C PRO A 594 -0.31 -14.85 32.91
N SER A 595 -0.98 -15.62 33.77
CA SER A 595 -0.34 -16.19 34.96
C SER A 595 0.79 -17.16 34.58
N GLY A 596 1.69 -17.40 35.52
CA GLY A 596 2.79 -18.35 35.38
C GLY A 596 4.16 -17.68 35.43
N THR A 597 5.18 -18.52 35.52
CA THR A 597 6.58 -18.11 35.59
C THR A 597 7.15 -17.84 34.19
N PRO A 598 7.82 -16.70 33.97
CA PRO A 598 8.61 -16.49 32.75
C PRO A 598 9.77 -17.50 32.69
N PRO A 599 10.39 -17.71 31.52
CA PRO A 599 11.62 -18.48 31.42
C PRO A 599 12.73 -17.85 32.27
N GLN A 600 13.68 -18.63 32.75
CA GLN A 600 14.88 -18.11 33.42
C GLN A 600 16.04 -18.05 32.44
N LEU A 601 16.85 -17.00 32.53
CA LEU A 601 18.02 -16.77 31.68
C LEU A 601 19.19 -16.32 32.55
N SER A 602 20.34 -17.00 32.43
CA SER A 602 21.61 -16.57 33.01
C SER A 602 22.70 -16.61 31.96
N ILE A 603 23.62 -15.64 31.99
CA ILE A 603 24.72 -15.52 31.04
C ILE A 603 26.04 -15.60 31.80
N GLU A 604 26.99 -16.35 31.23
CA GLU A 604 28.38 -16.39 31.64
C GLU A 604 29.25 -16.07 30.43
N LEU A 605 30.29 -15.26 30.62
CA LEU A 605 31.24 -14.89 29.58
C LEU A 605 32.58 -15.57 29.85
N SER A 606 33.19 -16.14 28.81
CA SER A 606 34.56 -16.65 28.86
C SER A 606 35.41 -16.02 27.77
N TYR A 607 36.62 -15.63 28.14
CA TYR A 607 37.65 -15.05 27.28
C TYR A 607 39.03 -15.33 27.88
N HIS A 608 40.04 -15.54 27.04
CA HIS A 608 41.39 -15.94 27.49
C HIS A 608 42.31 -14.74 27.76
N GLU A 609 42.18 -13.64 27.03
CA GLU A 609 43.02 -12.42 27.13
C GLU A 609 42.16 -11.17 26.85
N ARG A 610 42.53 -9.99 27.39
CA ARG A 610 41.82 -8.70 27.17
C ARG A 610 42.43 -7.86 26.03
N GLU A 611 43.27 -8.48 25.20
CA GLU A 611 43.90 -7.83 24.04
C GLU A 611 43.03 -7.98 22.79
N LEU A 612 43.18 -7.05 21.85
CA LEU A 612 42.40 -7.00 20.60
C LEU A 612 43.05 -7.86 19.48
N PRO A 613 42.26 -8.57 18.65
CA PRO A 613 40.82 -8.79 18.78
C PRO A 613 40.49 -9.70 19.98
N MET A 614 39.53 -9.28 20.79
CA MET A 614 39.14 -10.04 21.98
C MET A 614 38.05 -11.04 21.60
N GLU A 615 38.41 -12.32 21.58
CA GLU A 615 37.47 -13.42 21.33
C GLU A 615 36.68 -13.75 22.60
N ILE A 616 35.35 -13.75 22.48
CA ILE A 616 34.42 -13.98 23.58
C ILE A 616 33.49 -15.12 23.22
N THR A 617 33.37 -16.07 24.14
CA THR A 617 32.28 -17.03 24.14
C THR A 617 31.28 -16.64 25.21
N ALA A 618 30.04 -16.40 24.79
CA ALA A 618 28.92 -16.21 25.71
C ALA A 618 28.16 -17.52 25.90
N HIS A 619 28.02 -17.96 27.15
CA HIS A 619 27.28 -19.14 27.55
C HIS A 619 25.98 -18.72 28.22
N ALA A 620 24.84 -19.04 27.61
CA ALA A 620 23.54 -18.86 28.22
C ALA A 620 23.00 -20.19 28.75
N THR A 621 22.44 -20.15 29.96
CA THR A 621 21.59 -21.22 30.48
C THR A 621 20.15 -20.73 30.52
N ILE A 622 19.26 -21.48 29.88
CA ILE A 622 17.83 -21.17 29.79
C ILE A 622 17.06 -22.29 30.46
N THR A 623 16.17 -21.95 31.38
CA THR A 623 15.22 -22.89 31.98
C THR A 623 13.81 -22.45 31.63
N GLU A 624 13.02 -23.36 31.08
CA GLU A 624 11.61 -23.08 30.78
C GLU A 624 10.84 -22.75 32.06
N GLY A 625 9.94 -21.77 31.94
CA GLY A 625 9.03 -21.41 33.01
C GLY A 625 7.75 -22.23 32.91
N SER A 626 6.63 -21.53 32.79
CA SER A 626 5.31 -22.16 32.63
C SER A 626 4.93 -22.46 31.17
N ALA A 627 5.78 -22.17 30.20
CA ALA A 627 5.58 -22.52 28.79
C ALA A 627 6.93 -22.72 28.07
N THR A 628 6.87 -23.42 26.94
CA THR A 628 8.03 -23.71 26.10
C THR A 628 8.67 -22.45 25.55
N VAL A 629 10.01 -22.40 25.58
CA VAL A 629 10.78 -21.31 24.97
C VAL A 629 10.85 -21.46 23.46
N TYR A 630 10.58 -20.37 22.74
CA TYR A 630 10.54 -20.42 21.29
C TYR A 630 10.92 -19.08 20.66
N TYR A 631 11.90 -19.13 19.76
CA TYR A 631 12.25 -18.03 18.88
C TYR A 631 12.97 -18.58 17.66
N THR A 632 12.57 -18.21 16.44
CA THR A 632 13.28 -18.59 15.20
C THR A 632 13.76 -17.38 14.41
N THR A 633 14.95 -17.48 13.79
CA THR A 633 15.44 -16.53 12.78
C THR A 633 14.92 -16.86 11.37
N GLY A 634 13.99 -17.82 11.27
CA GLY A 634 13.40 -18.34 10.03
C GLY A 634 14.06 -19.65 9.56
N THR A 635 13.87 -19.97 8.28
CA THR A 635 14.42 -21.19 7.68
C THR A 635 15.91 -21.06 7.34
N ASN A 636 16.64 -22.16 7.44
CA ASN A 636 17.97 -22.30 6.86
C ASN A 636 17.91 -22.46 5.32
N ALA A 637 19.07 -22.65 4.68
CA ALA A 637 19.18 -22.83 3.23
C ALA A 637 18.41 -24.06 2.70
N GLN A 638 18.08 -25.03 3.56
CA GLN A 638 17.30 -26.22 3.23
C GLN A 638 15.80 -26.04 3.49
N GLY A 639 15.35 -24.85 3.91
CA GLY A 639 13.93 -24.61 4.24
C GLY A 639 13.51 -25.13 5.61
N ILE A 640 14.46 -25.52 6.47
CA ILE A 640 14.18 -26.05 7.81
C ILE A 640 14.24 -24.92 8.82
N TYR A 641 13.16 -24.73 9.59
CA TYR A 641 13.15 -23.79 10.71
C TYR A 641 14.07 -24.25 11.83
N LYS A 642 14.99 -23.37 12.25
CA LYS A 642 15.82 -23.58 13.44
C LYS A 642 15.30 -22.74 14.59
N ASN A 643 15.09 -23.36 15.75
CA ASN A 643 14.78 -22.65 16.98
C ASN A 643 16.09 -22.04 17.49
N ALA A 644 16.23 -20.73 17.40
CA ALA A 644 17.35 -19.97 17.95
C ALA A 644 17.24 -19.85 19.48
N ILE A 645 16.02 -19.87 20.03
CA ILE A 645 15.67 -19.80 21.47
C ILE A 645 16.11 -18.50 22.18
N LEU A 646 17.16 -17.84 21.70
CA LEU A 646 17.82 -16.70 22.33
C LEU A 646 18.22 -15.65 21.30
N CYS A 647 17.95 -14.40 21.65
CA CYS A 647 18.33 -13.19 20.93
C CYS A 647 19.58 -12.57 21.58
N TRP A 648 20.57 -12.22 20.77
CA TRP A 648 21.85 -11.65 21.16
C TRP A 648 22.08 -10.31 20.47
N GLU A 649 22.21 -9.27 21.28
CA GLU A 649 22.46 -7.90 20.83
C GLU A 649 23.69 -7.35 21.54
N LEU A 650 24.60 -6.75 20.79
CA LEU A 650 25.82 -6.15 21.32
C LEU A 650 25.81 -4.65 21.03
N TYR A 651 25.97 -3.86 22.09
CA TYR A 651 26.00 -2.40 22.05
C TYR A 651 27.39 -1.90 22.43
N GLY A 652 27.82 -0.79 21.81
CA GLY A 652 29.10 -0.15 22.11
C GLY A 652 30.23 -0.48 21.12
N PRO A 653 31.39 0.18 21.26
CA PRO A 653 31.76 1.00 22.41
C PRO A 653 31.22 2.44 22.35
N ASN A 654 30.78 2.92 21.18
CA ASN A 654 30.06 4.20 21.04
C ASN A 654 28.54 3.99 21.03
N GLU A 655 27.75 5.04 21.28
CA GLU A 655 26.29 4.96 21.35
C GLU A 655 25.63 4.48 20.04
N GLU A 656 26.24 4.81 18.90
CA GLU A 656 25.78 4.41 17.58
C GLU A 656 26.19 2.98 17.18
N ASP A 657 27.10 2.36 17.92
CA ASP A 657 27.62 1.03 17.61
C ASP A 657 26.67 -0.05 18.14
N TYR A 658 26.14 -0.85 17.21
CA TYR A 658 25.18 -1.91 17.48
C TYR A 658 25.36 -3.08 16.52
N ARG A 659 25.30 -4.30 17.05
CA ARG A 659 25.40 -5.57 16.33
C ARG A 659 24.29 -6.51 16.78
N PHE A 660 23.62 -7.15 15.81
CA PHE A 660 22.63 -8.20 16.08
C PHE A 660 23.26 -9.56 15.75
N LEU A 661 23.85 -10.20 16.75
CA LEU A 661 24.80 -11.30 16.56
C LEU A 661 24.18 -12.54 15.91
N ASN A 662 22.89 -12.81 16.14
CA ASN A 662 22.20 -13.95 15.52
C ASN A 662 22.19 -13.91 13.97
N TRP A 663 22.60 -12.80 13.33
CA TRP A 663 22.53 -12.62 11.88
C TRP A 663 23.89 -12.41 11.22
N GLU A 664 24.98 -12.40 11.98
CA GLU A 664 26.35 -12.24 11.47
C GLU A 664 26.94 -13.56 10.95
N GLU A 665 26.09 -14.49 10.48
CA GLU A 665 26.46 -15.86 10.09
C GLU A 665 27.20 -16.65 11.17
N LEU A 666 27.13 -16.19 12.43
CA LEU A 666 27.71 -16.85 13.59
C LEU A 666 26.94 -18.12 13.93
N GLU A 667 27.67 -19.19 14.22
CA GLU A 667 27.07 -20.45 14.62
C GLU A 667 26.67 -20.41 16.10
N THR A 668 25.35 -20.37 16.35
CA THR A 668 24.81 -20.57 17.70
C THR A 668 24.74 -22.06 18.01
N ARG A 669 25.46 -22.52 19.03
CA ARG A 669 25.44 -23.91 19.48
C ARG A 669 24.38 -24.10 20.55
N ILE A 670 23.40 -24.96 20.29
CA ILE A 670 22.29 -25.23 21.22
C ILE A 670 22.36 -26.68 21.67
N THR A 671 22.54 -26.88 22.98
CA THR A 671 22.54 -28.20 23.62
C THR A 671 21.35 -28.30 24.55
N ASN A 672 20.45 -29.25 24.28
CA ASN A 672 19.40 -29.62 25.22
C ASN A 672 20.04 -30.43 26.36
N GLN A 673 19.95 -29.92 27.59
CA GLN A 673 20.47 -30.60 28.78
C GLN A 673 19.45 -31.56 29.37
N ASP A 674 18.17 -31.16 29.37
CA ASP A 674 17.00 -31.97 29.70
C ASP A 674 15.73 -31.36 29.10
N ASN A 675 14.57 -31.99 29.34
CA ASN A 675 13.27 -31.58 28.78
C ASN A 675 12.88 -30.11 28.98
N SER A 676 13.52 -29.37 29.88
CA SER A 676 13.19 -27.98 30.21
C SER A 676 14.39 -27.04 30.27
N ARG A 677 15.61 -27.52 29.95
CA ARG A 677 16.84 -26.74 30.08
C ARG A 677 17.71 -26.78 28.83
N TYR A 678 18.14 -25.60 28.41
CA TYR A 678 18.96 -25.40 27.22
C TYR A 678 20.25 -24.67 27.59
N LYS A 679 21.36 -25.13 27.03
CA LYS A 679 22.62 -24.37 26.95
C LYS A 679 22.73 -23.79 25.55
N VAL A 680 22.94 -22.48 25.45
CA VAL A 680 23.11 -21.76 24.18
C VAL A 680 24.45 -21.05 24.21
N GLU A 681 25.27 -21.26 23.19
CA GLU A 681 26.59 -20.63 23.08
C GLU A 681 26.72 -19.86 21.78
N ILE A 682 27.40 -18.72 21.84
CA ILE A 682 27.77 -17.93 20.67
C ILE A 682 29.18 -17.38 20.86
N ASP A 683 29.99 -17.44 19.81
CA ASP A 683 31.33 -16.87 19.76
C ASP A 683 31.28 -15.58 18.93
N PHE A 684 31.96 -14.53 19.39
CA PHE A 684 32.10 -13.27 18.67
C PHE A 684 33.39 -12.52 19.08
N SER A 685 33.92 -11.70 18.17
CA SER A 685 35.09 -10.87 18.42
C SER A 685 34.72 -9.41 18.73
N LEU A 686 35.56 -8.75 19.53
CA LEU A 686 35.56 -7.30 19.72
C LEU A 686 36.85 -6.71 19.14
N GLU A 687 36.71 -5.71 18.28
CA GLU A 687 37.80 -5.16 17.46
C GLU A 687 38.30 -3.78 17.94
N LYS A 688 37.61 -3.17 18.91
CA LYS A 688 37.93 -1.83 19.40
C LYS A 688 37.96 -1.81 20.93
N PRO A 689 38.81 -0.96 21.53
CA PRO A 689 38.80 -0.79 22.97
C PRO A 689 37.54 -0.02 23.37
N GLY A 690 37.09 -0.22 24.61
CA GLY A 690 35.93 0.47 25.17
C GLY A 690 35.00 -0.42 25.98
N THR A 691 33.85 0.15 26.34
CA THR A 691 32.83 -0.55 27.12
C THR A 691 31.71 -1.02 26.20
N TYR A 692 31.47 -2.32 26.22
CA TYR A 692 30.40 -2.97 25.47
C TYR A 692 29.34 -3.51 26.43
N HIS A 693 28.12 -3.63 25.93
CA HIS A 693 27.02 -4.24 26.65
C HIS A 693 26.40 -5.34 25.80
N LEU A 694 26.51 -6.59 26.26
CA LEU A 694 25.84 -7.72 25.67
C LEU A 694 24.46 -7.87 26.30
N ARG A 695 23.42 -7.72 25.49
CA ARG A 695 22.03 -7.98 25.85
C ARG A 695 21.62 -9.34 25.32
N SER A 696 21.11 -10.17 26.20
CA SER A 696 20.56 -11.49 25.85
C SER A 696 19.09 -11.52 26.23
N ALA A 697 18.23 -11.99 25.33
CA ALA A 697 16.80 -12.06 25.58
C ALA A 697 16.19 -13.36 25.07
N THR A 698 15.31 -13.97 25.86
CA THR A 698 14.53 -15.16 25.47
C THR A 698 13.04 -14.92 25.72
N VAL A 699 12.19 -15.72 25.08
CA VAL A 699 10.73 -15.62 25.14
C VAL A 699 10.08 -16.98 25.06
N ASP A 700 8.97 -17.14 25.78
CA ASP A 700 8.13 -18.33 25.71
C ASP A 700 6.90 -18.16 24.81
N MET A 701 6.20 -19.26 24.53
CA MET A 701 4.98 -19.27 23.70
C MET A 701 3.83 -18.40 24.25
N ALA A 702 3.87 -17.99 25.53
CA ALA A 702 2.90 -17.05 26.09
C ALA A 702 3.32 -15.58 25.92
N GLY A 703 4.49 -15.34 25.31
CA GLY A 703 5.08 -14.02 25.11
C GLY A 703 5.85 -13.50 26.33
N ARG A 704 6.06 -14.30 27.39
CA ARG A 704 6.80 -13.87 28.58
C ARG A 704 8.28 -13.88 28.28
N THR A 705 8.97 -12.80 28.63
CA THR A 705 10.38 -12.58 28.30
C THR A 705 11.27 -12.57 29.53
N SER A 706 12.53 -12.93 29.32
CA SER A 706 13.62 -12.73 30.28
C SER A 706 14.83 -12.15 29.56
N ILE A 707 15.49 -11.19 30.21
CA ILE A 707 16.58 -10.40 29.65
C ILE A 707 17.75 -10.39 30.63
N SER A 708 18.97 -10.58 30.13
CA SER A 708 20.22 -10.38 30.88
C SER A 708 21.09 -9.34 30.18
N TRP A 709 21.91 -8.65 30.97
CA TRP A 709 22.88 -7.67 30.49
C TRP A 709 24.24 -7.94 31.11
N GLU A 710 25.25 -8.11 30.26
CA GLU A 710 26.64 -8.25 30.68
C GLU A 710 27.45 -7.07 30.14
N THR A 711 28.29 -6.49 31.01
CA THR A 711 29.23 -5.44 30.61
C THR A 711 30.58 -6.07 30.31
N ILE A 712 31.13 -5.74 29.15
CA ILE A 712 32.46 -6.18 28.72
C ILE A 712 33.34 -4.94 28.59
N VAL A 713 34.49 -4.95 29.25
CA VAL A 713 35.47 -3.86 29.16
C VAL A 713 36.70 -4.40 28.43
N VAL A 714 36.99 -3.80 27.28
CA VAL A 714 38.18 -4.09 26.49
C VAL A 714 39.19 -2.99 26.74
N GLU A 715 40.35 -3.38 27.27
CA GLU A 715 41.45 -2.48 27.58
C GLU A 715 42.24 -2.14 26.30
N ASN A 716 43.00 -1.04 26.35
CA ASN A 716 43.85 -0.60 25.23
C ASN A 716 45.12 -1.42 25.10
#